data_AF-A0A0W0Y7A7-F1
#
_entry.id   AF-A0A0W0Y7A7-F1
#
_cell.length_a   1.000
_cell.length_b   1.000
_cell.length_c   1.000
_cell.angle_alpha   90.00
_cell.angle_beta   90.00
_cell.angle_gamma   90.00
#
_symmetry.space_group_name_H-M   'P 1'
#
loop_
_entity.id
_entity.type
_entity.pdbx_description
1 polymer ?
#
loop_
_entity_poly.entity_id
_entity_poly.type
_entity_poly.pdbx_seq_one_letter_code
_entity_poly.pdbx_strand_id
1 'polypeptide(L)'
;MTFLVTYLGTDTEHIQGTNPFYPRGESLSGAANAVASTPRDYLVSDKVEHLVSDEQILIDGPTTLGTEVGDRIARGVLAMIDAVSRGEKDFAIAAHSRGAVQGILSAHEMERIQNLFKQDPLPVDLIAEIKKSPCPYTRAAFNTPLLSERLGKINLENVGKHIQDANISMFTIDPVPGGRYHGAPVAWVDPRFYRIPGIVKQYEQYVYQNERTRCFKAIVPACDSPDTVFKLTSLPGHHGTGSGNAKDQQFREVPKEKGVTTHVQDLLVLKLLDFYRRNNVEFKSDADLRDAPISDEMKELISPLLALRNDPAKYKARLDKEYLAVYSEIIKNREAYKHFDNTGYAVLGQEQGIWALFGLNKNDRIIHYQAHNDTFLSSVASEAIGENFLNYEHAQLYLNDLLKLGEDTTLADMIENASRQFSILARHVHLLSQPQSMTDSVHQDQLAQALKESPGKELLSEALRFLIHEVSEAYLNNEFRNDQERGEVFNAVSQAFATFAEAAPKYPLAANILDELQKGLKATLQTKQAMLIEQSSKVFREIDRFHHLDDLFKQLEPVLKLDNPELKEIQAILREMQQEILSAKEQQFSASKLALLTETYYMKLDAYRNRTGNSSPQVLPYLDQINMIMLETLENQRAESTSVEKKIYESLETHRALDDFIRGLDDFKGFNLDLNLTEMQRELFEKQTILKQSTADYIYKEKIPLERVQAICGETNKAFYSNVAYQAIALGTPDPALLAKEKEVEQQYERVDELEKITARQQQKIEEQQSILAQNEELIAEQQGKIIQRDQHIGQIEEELQKQRVKLENQSAVLDAHVTALGLKEAANKQLQAKYNDTDEAECLILIEKKLSPLTQNYLQHLWKDIQKQAKTNEPFPKNWRQALNKGYPGVDNKLLEKFSITVDLFEKLNDRESAPDHSERVSNFYRLLDSRHKVLSQHRDERWNNFVAKAVVFVVATGILPGLAILGIMALAKGHSLGQSSGHTFFKTAKEEITKTNPELVEDQSLDLNPGASGG
;
A
#
# COMPACT_ATOMS: atom_id res chain seq x y z
N MET A 1 4.70 -32.80 -16.06
CA MET A 1 3.52 -32.77 -16.95
C MET A 1 2.69 -34.02 -16.70
N THR A 2 1.53 -34.18 -17.34
CA THR A 2 0.68 -35.35 -17.04
C THR A 2 1.17 -36.58 -17.78
N PHE A 3 1.45 -37.65 -17.04
CA PHE A 3 1.90 -38.92 -17.62
C PHE A 3 0.71 -39.77 -18.07
N LEU A 4 0.69 -40.18 -19.35
CA LEU A 4 -0.38 -40.97 -19.94
C LEU A 4 -0.08 -42.48 -19.90
N VAL A 5 -1.01 -43.26 -19.35
CA VAL A 5 -1.04 -44.73 -19.45
C VAL A 5 -2.21 -45.15 -20.34
N THR A 6 -1.92 -45.78 -21.47
CA THR A 6 -2.93 -46.32 -22.38
C THR A 6 -3.04 -47.85 -22.23
N TYR A 7 -4.24 -48.39 -21.99
CA TYR A 7 -4.49 -49.82 -21.88
C TYR A 7 -5.45 -50.32 -22.96
N LEU A 8 -4.97 -51.15 -23.89
CA LEU A 8 -5.77 -51.67 -25.00
C LEU A 8 -6.74 -52.78 -24.59
N GLY A 9 -7.72 -53.03 -25.46
CA GLY A 9 -8.79 -53.99 -25.25
C GLY A 9 -8.36 -55.46 -25.34
N THR A 10 -9.28 -56.38 -25.02
CA THR A 10 -9.03 -57.83 -25.06
C THR A 10 -8.55 -58.26 -26.46
N ASP A 11 -7.47 -59.04 -26.53
CA ASP A 11 -6.83 -59.48 -27.78
C ASP A 11 -6.52 -58.32 -28.77
N THR A 12 -6.32 -57.10 -28.27
CA THR A 12 -6.01 -55.90 -29.06
C THR A 12 -4.55 -55.48 -28.82
N GLU A 13 -3.77 -55.51 -29.90
CA GLU A 13 -2.37 -55.06 -29.97
C GLU A 13 -2.29 -53.63 -30.54
N HIS A 14 -1.17 -52.94 -30.34
CA HIS A 14 -0.94 -51.59 -30.87
C HIS A 14 -0.92 -51.56 -32.41
N ILE A 15 -1.83 -50.79 -33.00
CA ILE A 15 -2.03 -50.73 -34.45
C ILE A 15 -1.66 -49.35 -34.99
N GLN A 16 -0.58 -49.31 -35.78
CA GLN A 16 0.04 -48.12 -36.38
C GLN A 16 -0.60 -47.63 -37.71
N GLY A 17 -1.84 -48.04 -38.01
CA GLY A 17 -2.49 -47.75 -39.28
C GLY A 17 -3.78 -48.55 -39.51
N THR A 18 -4.20 -48.72 -40.75
CA THR A 18 -5.45 -49.43 -41.10
C THR A 18 -5.30 -50.96 -41.07
N ASN A 19 -6.27 -51.71 -40.55
CA ASN A 19 -6.33 -53.17 -40.71
C ASN A 19 -7.77 -53.69 -40.96
N PRO A 20 -7.98 -54.99 -41.30
CA PRO A 20 -9.31 -55.50 -41.68
C PRO A 20 -10.41 -55.42 -40.60
N PHE A 21 -10.03 -55.28 -39.33
CA PHE A 21 -10.93 -55.13 -38.17
C PHE A 21 -11.12 -53.66 -37.78
N TYR A 22 -10.06 -52.86 -37.96
CA TYR A 22 -9.99 -51.43 -37.66
C TYR A 22 -9.62 -50.67 -38.95
N PRO A 23 -10.57 -50.48 -39.88
CA PRO A 23 -10.29 -49.95 -41.22
C PRO A 23 -9.76 -48.51 -41.23
N ARG A 24 -9.95 -47.75 -40.14
CA ARG A 24 -9.39 -46.39 -39.94
C ARG A 24 -8.34 -46.35 -38.82
N GLY A 25 -7.80 -47.49 -38.41
CA GLY A 25 -6.96 -47.64 -37.21
C GLY A 25 -7.76 -47.75 -35.92
N GLU A 26 -7.09 -48.15 -34.84
CA GLU A 26 -7.69 -48.33 -33.51
C GLU A 26 -7.59 -47.01 -32.72
N SER A 27 -8.68 -46.61 -32.05
CA SER A 27 -8.86 -45.25 -31.50
C SER A 27 -7.86 -44.86 -30.41
N LEU A 28 -7.55 -45.75 -29.46
CA LEU A 28 -6.57 -45.46 -28.40
C LEU A 28 -5.16 -45.39 -28.97
N SER A 29 -4.80 -46.32 -29.88
CA SER A 29 -3.52 -46.34 -30.60
C SER A 29 -3.31 -45.10 -31.46
N GLY A 30 -4.36 -44.61 -32.14
CA GLY A 30 -4.32 -43.37 -32.92
C GLY A 30 -4.19 -42.13 -32.04
N ALA A 31 -4.99 -42.04 -30.96
CA ALA A 31 -4.94 -40.91 -30.03
C ALA A 31 -3.60 -40.82 -29.27
N ALA A 32 -3.05 -41.94 -28.82
CA ALA A 32 -1.73 -41.99 -28.16
C ALA A 32 -0.58 -41.62 -29.12
N ASN A 33 -0.69 -41.96 -30.41
CA ASN A 33 0.27 -41.51 -31.43
C ASN A 33 0.22 -40.00 -31.72
N ALA A 34 -0.80 -39.26 -31.25
CA ALA A 34 -0.83 -37.80 -31.33
C ALA A 34 -0.17 -37.11 -30.11
N VAL A 35 0.04 -37.85 -29.02
CA VAL A 35 0.67 -37.37 -27.78
C VAL A 35 2.20 -37.25 -27.97
N ALA A 36 2.80 -36.27 -27.29
CA ALA A 36 4.24 -36.07 -27.28
C ALA A 36 5.00 -37.33 -26.81
N SER A 37 6.26 -37.45 -27.20
CA SER A 37 7.08 -38.62 -26.86
C SER A 37 8.55 -38.29 -27.02
N THR A 38 9.22 -38.05 -25.89
CA THR A 38 10.68 -37.94 -25.79
C THR A 38 11.25 -39.34 -25.62
N PRO A 39 11.99 -39.89 -26.59
CA PRO A 39 12.50 -41.26 -26.51
C PRO A 39 13.56 -41.41 -25.41
N ARG A 40 13.56 -42.55 -24.71
CA ARG A 40 14.62 -42.93 -23.76
C ARG A 40 15.52 -44.03 -24.33
N ASP A 41 16.82 -43.80 -24.30
CA ASP A 41 17.86 -44.78 -24.68
C ASP A 41 17.86 -46.08 -23.83
N TYR A 42 17.11 -46.12 -22.72
CA TYR A 42 17.16 -47.17 -21.70
C TYR A 42 15.80 -47.82 -21.38
N LEU A 43 14.71 -47.45 -22.05
CA LEU A 43 13.44 -48.18 -21.96
C LEU A 43 13.26 -49.09 -23.18
N VAL A 44 13.41 -50.40 -22.94
CA VAL A 44 13.19 -51.43 -23.96
C VAL A 44 11.69 -51.59 -24.20
N SER A 45 11.20 -51.10 -25.34
CA SER A 45 9.91 -51.55 -25.89
C SER A 45 9.99 -53.05 -26.16
N ASP A 46 9.19 -53.86 -25.47
CA ASP A 46 9.05 -55.28 -25.75
C ASP A 46 7.83 -55.54 -26.65
N LYS A 47 7.22 -56.73 -26.60
CA LYS A 47 6.00 -57.07 -27.37
C LYS A 47 4.71 -56.69 -26.64
N VAL A 48 4.77 -55.77 -25.68
CA VAL A 48 3.66 -55.39 -24.80
C VAL A 48 3.65 -53.89 -24.55
N GLU A 49 4.83 -53.29 -24.32
CA GLU A 49 4.99 -51.87 -24.05
C GLU A 49 5.43 -51.09 -25.31
N HIS A 50 4.55 -50.21 -25.78
CA HIS A 50 4.74 -49.33 -26.94
C HIS A 50 4.73 -47.85 -26.53
N LEU A 51 5.21 -46.98 -27.42
CA LEU A 51 5.28 -45.51 -27.22
C LEU A 51 6.01 -45.07 -25.93
N VAL A 52 6.84 -45.94 -25.36
CA VAL A 52 7.42 -45.78 -24.02
C VAL A 52 8.38 -44.58 -23.97
N SER A 53 8.01 -43.55 -23.21
CA SER A 53 8.69 -42.25 -23.18
C SER A 53 8.55 -41.56 -21.82
N ASP A 54 9.05 -40.34 -21.68
CA ASP A 54 8.92 -39.55 -20.45
C ASP A 54 7.46 -39.09 -20.19
N GLU A 55 6.66 -38.99 -21.25
CA GLU A 55 5.30 -38.45 -21.25
C GLU A 55 4.22 -39.54 -21.27
N GLN A 56 4.50 -40.71 -21.87
CA GLN A 56 3.49 -41.75 -22.05
C GLN A 56 4.02 -43.19 -22.09
N ILE A 57 3.09 -44.14 -21.90
CA ILE A 57 3.24 -45.56 -22.18
C ILE A 57 1.92 -46.13 -22.73
N LEU A 58 1.99 -46.97 -23.76
CA LEU A 58 0.87 -47.77 -24.25
C LEU A 58 1.14 -49.26 -23.98
N ILE A 59 0.12 -49.96 -23.48
CA ILE A 59 0.20 -51.35 -23.03
C ILE A 59 -0.85 -52.18 -23.78
N ASP A 60 -0.36 -53.20 -24.50
CA ASP A 60 -1.22 -54.16 -25.22
C ASP A 60 -2.15 -54.91 -24.27
N GLY A 61 -3.33 -55.27 -24.79
CA GLY A 61 -4.35 -55.93 -24.00
C GLY A 61 -3.95 -57.30 -23.44
N PRO A 62 -4.73 -57.83 -22.48
CA PRO A 62 -4.64 -59.24 -22.09
C PRO A 62 -5.32 -60.13 -23.15
N THR A 63 -4.95 -61.41 -23.17
CA THR A 63 -5.65 -62.38 -24.04
C THR A 63 -7.09 -62.60 -23.59
N THR A 64 -7.92 -63.24 -24.41
CA THR A 64 -9.26 -63.76 -24.01
C THR A 64 -9.21 -64.65 -22.75
N LEU A 65 -8.12 -65.36 -22.48
CA LEU A 65 -7.96 -66.14 -21.23
C LEU A 65 -7.62 -65.27 -20.00
N GLY A 66 -7.05 -64.07 -20.20
CA GLY A 66 -6.79 -63.12 -19.13
C GLY A 66 -5.63 -63.52 -18.21
N THR A 67 -4.81 -64.50 -18.58
CA THR A 67 -3.65 -64.96 -17.81
C THR A 67 -2.59 -63.86 -17.60
N GLU A 68 -2.58 -62.85 -18.46
CA GLU A 68 -1.63 -61.75 -18.48
C GLU A 68 -2.09 -60.51 -17.69
N VAL A 69 -3.31 -60.49 -17.12
CA VAL A 69 -3.86 -59.25 -16.52
C VAL A 69 -2.98 -58.67 -15.42
N GLY A 70 -2.34 -59.52 -14.62
CA GLY A 70 -1.40 -59.10 -13.58
C GLY A 70 -0.13 -58.45 -14.11
N ASP A 71 0.37 -58.91 -15.27
CA ASP A 71 1.54 -58.36 -15.96
C ASP A 71 1.24 -56.94 -16.47
N ARG A 72 0.11 -56.74 -17.14
CA ARG A 72 -0.29 -55.41 -17.65
C ARG A 72 -0.44 -54.38 -16.53
N ILE A 73 -1.15 -54.74 -15.45
CA ILE A 73 -1.34 -53.87 -14.28
C ILE A 73 0.02 -53.55 -13.63
N ALA A 74 0.87 -54.55 -13.44
CA ALA A 74 2.19 -54.34 -12.85
C ALA A 74 3.06 -53.39 -13.70
N ARG A 75 3.02 -53.53 -15.04
CA ARG A 75 3.77 -52.65 -15.96
C ARG A 75 3.32 -51.20 -15.89
N GLY A 76 2.02 -50.92 -16.01
CA GLY A 76 1.51 -49.54 -15.93
C GLY A 76 1.69 -48.93 -14.54
N VAL A 77 1.56 -49.71 -13.47
CA VAL A 77 1.88 -49.27 -12.11
C VAL A 77 3.37 -48.94 -11.96
N LEU A 78 4.30 -49.75 -12.49
CA LEU A 78 5.72 -49.41 -12.48
C LEU A 78 6.05 -48.16 -13.33
N ALA A 79 5.36 -47.96 -14.45
CA ALA A 79 5.54 -46.76 -15.27
C ALA A 79 5.08 -45.49 -14.53
N MET A 80 3.93 -45.54 -13.84
CA MET A 80 3.48 -44.42 -13.00
C MET A 80 4.44 -44.17 -11.82
N ILE A 81 4.93 -45.21 -11.13
CA ILE A 81 5.90 -45.03 -10.02
C ILE A 81 7.25 -44.48 -10.53
N ASP A 82 7.72 -44.86 -11.72
CA ASP A 82 8.89 -44.25 -12.36
C ASP A 82 8.67 -42.75 -12.62
N ALA A 83 7.49 -42.37 -13.11
CA ALA A 83 7.11 -40.98 -13.31
C ALA A 83 7.05 -40.17 -12.00
N VAL A 84 6.47 -40.73 -10.92
CA VAL A 84 6.51 -40.09 -9.58
C VAL A 84 7.96 -39.92 -9.09
N SER A 85 8.87 -40.85 -9.41
CA SER A 85 10.29 -40.72 -9.05
C SER A 85 11.03 -39.57 -9.76
N ARG A 86 10.44 -39.04 -10.85
CA ARG A 86 10.91 -37.86 -11.59
C ARG A 86 10.32 -36.53 -11.12
N GLY A 87 9.22 -36.56 -10.36
CA GLY A 87 8.48 -35.36 -9.96
C GLY A 87 7.05 -35.27 -10.48
N GLU A 88 6.61 -36.22 -11.31
CA GLU A 88 5.26 -36.18 -11.90
C GLU A 88 4.19 -36.58 -10.89
N LYS A 89 3.10 -35.80 -10.90
CA LYS A 89 2.00 -35.88 -9.92
C LYS A 89 0.68 -36.23 -10.58
N ASP A 90 0.45 -35.75 -11.79
CA ASP A 90 -0.81 -35.94 -12.51
C ASP A 90 -0.69 -37.08 -13.53
N PHE A 91 -1.70 -37.94 -13.54
CA PHE A 91 -1.74 -39.15 -14.35
C PHE A 91 -3.03 -39.24 -15.15
N ALA A 92 -2.93 -39.52 -16.45
CA ALA A 92 -4.07 -39.84 -17.30
C ALA A 92 -4.09 -41.34 -17.60
N ILE A 93 -5.23 -42.02 -17.41
CA ILE A 93 -5.42 -43.41 -17.84
C ILE A 93 -6.51 -43.47 -18.91
N ALA A 94 -6.15 -43.83 -20.14
CA ALA A 94 -7.11 -44.03 -21.24
C ALA A 94 -7.17 -45.50 -21.64
N ALA A 95 -8.36 -46.11 -21.62
CA ALA A 95 -8.44 -47.57 -21.64
C ALA A 95 -9.75 -48.14 -22.19
N HIS A 96 -9.68 -49.33 -22.82
CA HIS A 96 -10.84 -50.03 -23.38
C HIS A 96 -11.02 -51.45 -22.83
N SER A 97 -12.26 -51.96 -22.73
CA SER A 97 -12.55 -53.38 -22.47
C SER A 97 -11.89 -53.88 -21.16
N ARG A 98 -11.19 -55.02 -21.19
CA ARG A 98 -10.38 -55.50 -20.06
C ARG A 98 -9.25 -54.55 -19.68
N GLY A 99 -8.70 -53.78 -20.63
CA GLY A 99 -7.75 -52.71 -20.36
C GLY A 99 -8.32 -51.64 -19.44
N ALA A 100 -9.60 -51.29 -19.57
CA ALA A 100 -10.25 -50.36 -18.64
C ALA A 100 -10.41 -50.94 -17.23
N VAL A 101 -10.63 -52.26 -17.10
CA VAL A 101 -10.63 -52.96 -15.81
C VAL A 101 -9.22 -53.02 -15.19
N GLN A 102 -8.17 -53.18 -16.02
CA GLN A 102 -6.77 -53.06 -15.60
C GLN A 102 -6.44 -51.64 -15.14
N GLY A 103 -6.96 -50.61 -15.82
CA GLY A 103 -6.85 -49.21 -15.43
C GLY A 103 -7.44 -48.94 -14.04
N ILE A 104 -8.65 -49.41 -13.77
CA ILE A 104 -9.30 -49.29 -12.45
C ILE A 104 -8.42 -49.93 -11.37
N LEU A 105 -7.92 -51.15 -11.58
CA LEU A 105 -7.04 -51.79 -10.59
C LEU A 105 -5.66 -51.12 -10.49
N SER A 106 -5.15 -50.51 -11.54
CA SER A 106 -3.90 -49.73 -11.49
C SER A 106 -4.03 -48.51 -10.58
N ALA A 107 -5.18 -47.82 -10.62
CA ALA A 107 -5.49 -46.74 -9.69
C ALA A 107 -5.56 -47.25 -8.23
N HIS A 108 -6.17 -48.42 -7.99
CA HIS A 108 -6.19 -49.05 -6.64
C HIS A 108 -4.78 -49.43 -6.14
N GLU A 109 -3.89 -49.90 -7.01
CA GLU A 109 -2.50 -50.19 -6.62
C GLU A 109 -1.70 -48.90 -6.38
N MET A 110 -1.94 -47.82 -7.14
CA MET A 110 -1.32 -46.52 -6.91
C MET A 110 -1.77 -45.90 -5.59
N GLU A 111 -3.07 -45.93 -5.26
CA GLU A 111 -3.57 -45.46 -3.95
C GLU A 111 -3.01 -46.31 -2.80
N ARG A 112 -2.97 -47.64 -2.95
CA ARG A 112 -2.33 -48.52 -1.97
C ARG A 112 -0.88 -48.12 -1.72
N ILE A 113 -0.12 -47.81 -2.77
CA ILE A 113 1.29 -47.44 -2.67
C ILE A 113 1.46 -46.03 -2.09
N GLN A 114 0.64 -45.05 -2.46
CA GLN A 114 0.58 -43.75 -1.79
C GLN A 114 0.34 -43.92 -0.28
N ASN A 115 -0.58 -44.81 0.11
CA ASN A 115 -0.89 -45.11 1.50
C ASN A 115 0.20 -45.93 2.22
N LEU A 116 1.09 -46.65 1.51
CA LEU A 116 2.32 -47.20 2.12
C LEU A 116 3.29 -46.07 2.51
N PHE A 117 3.44 -45.06 1.64
CA PHE A 117 4.26 -43.88 1.91
C PHE A 117 3.66 -42.88 2.92
N LYS A 118 2.42 -43.10 3.41
CA LYS A 118 1.82 -42.35 4.53
C LYS A 118 2.09 -42.97 5.91
N GLN A 119 2.75 -44.13 5.98
CA GLN A 119 2.97 -44.83 7.25
C GLN A 119 4.13 -44.21 8.03
N ASP A 120 3.93 -44.02 9.32
CA ASP A 120 4.96 -43.61 10.28
C ASP A 120 5.10 -44.68 11.38
N PRO A 121 6.27 -45.35 11.53
CA PRO A 121 7.43 -45.27 10.65
C PRO A 121 7.19 -45.91 9.28
N LEU A 122 7.90 -45.40 8.27
CA LEU A 122 7.89 -45.92 6.90
C LEU A 122 8.41 -47.37 6.86
N PRO A 123 7.83 -48.29 6.03
CA PRO A 123 8.26 -49.68 5.99
C PRO A 123 9.74 -49.87 5.60
N VAL A 124 10.43 -50.75 6.32
CA VAL A 124 11.88 -51.00 6.17
C VAL A 124 12.25 -51.58 4.79
N ASP A 125 11.37 -52.36 4.18
CA ASP A 125 11.52 -52.87 2.81
C ASP A 125 10.32 -52.49 1.94
N LEU A 126 10.33 -51.26 1.44
CA LEU A 126 9.32 -50.74 0.52
C LEU A 126 9.18 -51.59 -0.75
N ILE A 127 10.25 -52.23 -1.24
CA ILE A 127 10.18 -53.08 -2.45
C ILE A 127 9.35 -54.32 -2.14
N ALA A 128 9.53 -54.96 -0.98
CA ALA A 128 8.69 -56.06 -0.53
C ALA A 128 7.23 -55.63 -0.29
N GLU A 129 6.96 -54.46 0.29
CA GLU A 129 5.57 -53.98 0.49
C GLU A 129 4.87 -53.59 -0.82
N ILE A 130 5.57 -52.96 -1.77
CA ILE A 130 5.05 -52.68 -3.12
C ILE A 130 4.66 -54.00 -3.83
N LYS A 131 5.52 -55.03 -3.73
CA LYS A 131 5.25 -56.37 -4.29
C LYS A 131 4.01 -57.06 -3.71
N LYS A 132 3.56 -56.73 -2.49
CA LYS A 132 2.36 -57.29 -1.84
C LYS A 132 1.04 -56.69 -2.37
N SER A 133 0.84 -56.70 -3.68
CA SER A 133 -0.49 -56.40 -4.24
C SER A 133 -1.55 -57.38 -3.69
N PRO A 134 -2.76 -56.91 -3.35
CA PRO A 134 -3.89 -57.77 -3.03
C PRO A 134 -4.41 -58.57 -4.24
N CYS A 135 -4.12 -58.16 -5.49
CA CYS A 135 -4.38 -58.99 -6.67
C CYS A 135 -3.37 -60.14 -6.74
N PRO A 136 -3.79 -61.41 -6.72
CA PRO A 136 -2.86 -62.54 -6.82
C PRO A 136 -2.04 -62.53 -8.12
N TYR A 137 -2.64 -62.10 -9.23
CA TYR A 137 -1.98 -62.01 -10.54
C TYR A 137 -0.92 -60.91 -10.57
N THR A 138 -1.24 -59.69 -10.12
CA THR A 138 -0.30 -58.56 -10.09
C THR A 138 0.85 -58.82 -9.11
N ARG A 139 0.56 -59.43 -7.96
CA ARG A 139 1.58 -59.92 -7.01
C ARG A 139 2.51 -60.97 -7.64
N ALA A 140 2.00 -61.89 -8.46
CA ALA A 140 2.84 -62.84 -9.19
C ALA A 140 3.71 -62.12 -10.24
N ALA A 141 3.13 -61.18 -10.99
CA ALA A 141 3.85 -60.40 -12.00
C ALA A 141 5.00 -59.56 -11.43
N PHE A 142 4.81 -58.86 -10.31
CA PHE A 142 5.87 -58.12 -9.61
C PHE A 142 7.03 -59.00 -9.10
N ASN A 143 6.86 -60.33 -9.06
CA ASN A 143 7.91 -61.29 -8.69
C ASN A 143 8.54 -62.00 -9.91
N THR A 144 8.16 -61.65 -11.14
CA THR A 144 8.93 -62.01 -12.34
C THR A 144 10.28 -61.31 -12.33
N PRO A 145 11.35 -61.90 -12.92
CA PRO A 145 12.67 -61.26 -12.95
C PRO A 145 12.64 -59.86 -13.59
N LEU A 146 11.96 -59.71 -14.73
CA LEU A 146 11.86 -58.45 -15.49
C LEU A 146 11.26 -57.31 -14.66
N LEU A 147 10.07 -57.52 -14.09
CA LEU A 147 9.36 -56.46 -13.35
C LEU A 147 9.96 -56.24 -11.96
N SER A 148 10.55 -57.28 -11.34
CA SER A 148 11.32 -57.14 -10.11
C SER A 148 12.60 -56.33 -10.32
N GLU A 149 13.30 -56.51 -11.44
CA GLU A 149 14.50 -55.72 -11.77
C GLU A 149 14.14 -54.27 -12.08
N ARG A 150 13.06 -54.02 -12.83
CA ARG A 150 12.54 -52.67 -13.11
C ARG A 150 12.19 -51.94 -11.82
N LEU A 151 11.42 -52.55 -10.92
CA LEU A 151 11.09 -51.97 -9.61
C LEU A 151 12.35 -51.64 -8.78
N GLY A 152 13.36 -52.52 -8.81
CA GLY A 152 14.64 -52.31 -8.11
C GLY A 152 15.51 -51.18 -8.66
N LYS A 153 15.16 -50.58 -9.80
CA LYS A 153 15.86 -49.42 -10.40
C LYS A 153 15.16 -48.08 -10.13
N ILE A 154 13.92 -48.07 -9.65
CA ILE A 154 13.18 -46.82 -9.42
C ILE A 154 13.68 -46.12 -8.15
N ASN A 155 13.87 -44.80 -8.21
CA ASN A 155 14.29 -44.00 -7.06
C ASN A 155 13.13 -43.81 -6.06
N LEU A 156 12.94 -44.78 -5.16
CA LEU A 156 11.87 -44.76 -4.16
C LEU A 156 11.98 -43.60 -3.13
N GLU A 157 13.17 -43.02 -2.93
CA GLU A 157 13.33 -41.81 -2.10
C GLU A 157 12.63 -40.61 -2.77
N ASN A 158 12.79 -40.45 -4.09
CA ASN A 158 12.05 -39.44 -4.83
C ASN A 158 10.56 -39.78 -4.97
N VAL A 159 10.18 -41.06 -5.06
CA VAL A 159 8.75 -41.44 -5.03
C VAL A 159 8.11 -40.92 -3.74
N GLY A 160 8.74 -41.13 -2.58
CA GLY A 160 8.23 -40.64 -1.30
C GLY A 160 8.02 -39.12 -1.22
N LYS A 161 8.79 -38.33 -1.99
CA LYS A 161 8.68 -36.86 -2.03
C LYS A 161 7.48 -36.34 -2.84
N HIS A 162 6.94 -37.14 -3.76
CA HIS A 162 5.92 -36.68 -4.72
C HIS A 162 4.63 -37.51 -4.74
N ILE A 163 4.67 -38.77 -4.28
CA ILE A 163 3.53 -39.71 -4.34
C ILE A 163 2.30 -39.21 -3.57
N GLN A 164 2.48 -38.38 -2.55
CA GLN A 164 1.40 -37.81 -1.74
C GLN A 164 0.53 -36.81 -2.52
N ASP A 165 1.13 -36.12 -3.49
CA ASP A 165 0.43 -35.20 -4.37
C ASP A 165 -0.13 -35.89 -5.63
N ALA A 166 0.02 -37.22 -5.74
CA ALA A 166 -0.34 -37.95 -6.95
C ALA A 166 -1.87 -38.03 -7.15
N ASN A 167 -2.33 -37.63 -8.34
CA ASN A 167 -3.73 -37.63 -8.75
C ASN A 167 -3.92 -38.39 -10.06
N ILE A 168 -5.06 -39.06 -10.22
CA ILE A 168 -5.39 -39.80 -11.44
C ILE A 168 -6.67 -39.22 -12.07
N SER A 169 -6.64 -39.03 -13.38
CA SER A 169 -7.81 -38.83 -14.23
C SER A 169 -7.96 -40.02 -15.17
N MET A 170 -9.19 -40.48 -15.41
CA MET A 170 -9.46 -41.69 -16.18
C MET A 170 -10.48 -41.46 -17.28
N PHE A 171 -10.23 -42.07 -18.43
CA PHE A 171 -11.14 -42.18 -19.56
C PHE A 171 -11.31 -43.66 -19.91
N THR A 172 -12.49 -44.21 -19.63
CA THR A 172 -12.76 -45.64 -19.77
C THR A 172 -13.81 -45.92 -20.84
N ILE A 173 -13.49 -46.84 -21.74
CA ILE A 173 -14.35 -47.27 -22.83
C ILE A 173 -14.79 -48.70 -22.52
N ASP A 174 -16.06 -48.86 -22.16
CA ASP A 174 -16.74 -50.14 -22.05
C ASP A 174 -16.03 -51.20 -21.18
N PRO A 175 -15.74 -50.92 -19.89
CA PRO A 175 -14.96 -51.80 -19.00
C PRO A 175 -15.63 -53.15 -18.76
N VAL A 176 -15.10 -54.21 -19.37
CA VAL A 176 -15.67 -55.58 -19.35
C VAL A 176 -14.66 -56.54 -18.70
N PRO A 177 -15.01 -57.26 -17.61
CA PRO A 177 -14.11 -58.22 -16.94
C PRO A 177 -14.20 -59.63 -17.56
N GLY A 178 -15.13 -59.86 -18.48
CA GLY A 178 -15.51 -61.18 -19.00
C GLY A 178 -16.71 -61.79 -18.25
N GLY A 179 -16.99 -63.07 -18.49
CA GLY A 179 -18.15 -63.77 -17.94
C GLY A 179 -18.02 -65.30 -17.91
N ARG A 180 -19.09 -66.00 -17.54
CA ARG A 180 -19.09 -67.48 -17.49
C ARG A 180 -19.62 -68.07 -18.79
N TYR A 181 -18.81 -68.83 -19.50
CA TYR A 181 -19.19 -69.55 -20.72
C TYR A 181 -19.35 -71.04 -20.42
N HIS A 182 -20.56 -71.58 -20.64
CA HIS A 182 -20.96 -72.96 -20.23
C HIS A 182 -20.57 -73.34 -18.78
N GLY A 183 -20.56 -72.36 -17.87
CA GLY A 183 -20.19 -72.55 -16.46
C GLY A 183 -18.70 -72.40 -16.15
N ALA A 184 -17.82 -72.47 -17.15
CA ALA A 184 -16.39 -72.16 -16.99
C ALA A 184 -16.19 -70.63 -16.88
N PRO A 185 -15.32 -70.14 -15.97
CA PRO A 185 -15.00 -68.73 -15.87
C PRO A 185 -14.07 -68.31 -17.02
N VAL A 186 -14.59 -67.52 -17.96
CA VAL A 186 -13.80 -66.70 -18.90
C VAL A 186 -13.89 -65.24 -18.44
N ALA A 187 -13.78 -65.08 -17.12
CA ALA A 187 -13.99 -63.87 -16.35
C ALA A 187 -12.87 -63.71 -15.34
N TRP A 188 -12.31 -62.51 -15.25
CA TRP A 188 -11.57 -62.10 -14.08
C TRP A 188 -12.57 -61.66 -12.99
N VAL A 189 -12.20 -61.79 -11.71
CA VAL A 189 -13.04 -61.43 -10.56
C VAL A 189 -12.17 -60.78 -9.48
N ASP A 190 -12.38 -59.50 -9.23
CA ASP A 190 -11.85 -58.74 -8.10
C ASP A 190 -12.96 -57.77 -7.62
N PRO A 191 -13.25 -57.66 -6.31
CA PRO A 191 -14.30 -56.77 -5.81
C PRO A 191 -14.02 -55.29 -6.11
N ARG A 192 -12.75 -54.90 -6.35
CA ARG A 192 -12.37 -53.51 -6.63
C ARG A 192 -12.82 -52.99 -7.99
N PHE A 193 -13.24 -53.86 -8.92
CA PHE A 193 -13.80 -53.44 -10.21
C PHE A 193 -14.94 -52.42 -10.08
N TYR A 194 -15.76 -52.59 -9.04
CA TYR A 194 -16.98 -51.80 -8.82
C TYR A 194 -16.73 -50.52 -8.02
N ARG A 195 -15.45 -50.16 -7.77
CA ARG A 195 -15.02 -49.07 -6.88
C ARG A 195 -13.95 -48.23 -7.56
N ILE A 196 -14.09 -46.90 -7.56
CA ILE A 196 -13.07 -45.96 -8.02
C ILE A 196 -12.39 -45.32 -6.80
N PRO A 197 -11.07 -45.51 -6.61
CA PRO A 197 -10.36 -45.05 -5.41
C PRO A 197 -10.23 -43.52 -5.38
N GLY A 198 -10.10 -42.94 -4.18
CA GLY A 198 -10.06 -41.49 -3.94
C GLY A 198 -8.85 -40.75 -4.51
N ILE A 199 -7.79 -41.46 -4.93
CA ILE A 199 -6.71 -40.93 -5.77
C ILE A 199 -7.22 -40.44 -7.15
N VAL A 200 -8.36 -40.97 -7.62
CA VAL A 200 -8.97 -40.57 -8.90
C VAL A 200 -9.83 -39.33 -8.70
N LYS A 201 -9.53 -38.26 -9.45
CA LYS A 201 -10.23 -36.97 -9.37
C LYS A 201 -11.24 -36.76 -10.50
N GLN A 202 -10.99 -37.35 -11.67
CA GLN A 202 -11.93 -37.39 -12.79
C GLN A 202 -12.08 -38.83 -13.28
N TYR A 203 -13.31 -39.30 -13.44
CA TYR A 203 -13.63 -40.60 -14.02
C TYR A 203 -14.68 -40.43 -15.12
N GLU A 204 -14.24 -40.48 -16.37
CA GLU A 204 -15.14 -40.53 -17.54
C GLU A 204 -15.33 -41.98 -17.98
N GLN A 205 -16.57 -42.35 -18.27
CA GLN A 205 -16.93 -43.68 -18.75
C GLN A 205 -17.87 -43.60 -19.95
N TYR A 206 -17.53 -44.31 -21.02
CA TYR A 206 -18.32 -44.47 -22.24
C TYR A 206 -18.78 -45.93 -22.37
N VAL A 207 -20.07 -46.16 -22.60
CA VAL A 207 -20.65 -47.52 -22.72
C VAL A 207 -21.58 -47.66 -23.92
N TYR A 208 -21.50 -48.79 -24.62
CA TYR A 208 -22.24 -48.98 -25.87
C TYR A 208 -23.66 -49.53 -25.68
N GLN A 209 -24.65 -48.96 -26.38
CA GLN A 209 -26.08 -49.22 -26.23
C GLN A 209 -26.55 -50.52 -26.93
N ASN A 210 -25.92 -50.93 -28.03
CA ASN A 210 -26.37 -52.05 -28.88
C ASN A 210 -25.54 -53.33 -28.69
N GLU A 211 -24.63 -53.39 -27.70
CA GLU A 211 -23.97 -54.65 -27.35
C GLU A 211 -24.96 -55.60 -26.64
N ARG A 212 -24.96 -56.86 -27.09
CA ARG A 212 -25.90 -57.91 -26.65
C ARG A 212 -25.20 -59.25 -26.37
N THR A 213 -23.89 -59.37 -26.57
CA THR A 213 -23.16 -60.64 -26.43
C THR A 213 -23.02 -61.07 -24.98
N ARG A 214 -23.15 -62.38 -24.70
CA ARG A 214 -22.80 -62.97 -23.41
C ARG A 214 -21.37 -62.63 -23.00
N CYS A 215 -21.15 -62.46 -21.69
CA CYS A 215 -19.86 -62.09 -21.11
C CYS A 215 -19.38 -60.64 -21.37
N PHE A 216 -20.10 -59.82 -22.15
CA PHE A 216 -19.78 -58.41 -22.39
C PHE A 216 -20.61 -57.43 -21.52
N LYS A 217 -20.87 -57.82 -20.26
CA LYS A 217 -21.49 -56.92 -19.26
C LYS A 217 -20.45 -55.90 -18.80
N ALA A 218 -20.65 -54.64 -19.15
CA ALA A 218 -19.78 -53.56 -18.70
C ALA A 218 -20.01 -53.23 -17.21
N ILE A 219 -18.96 -52.83 -16.51
CA ILE A 219 -19.01 -52.39 -15.11
C ILE A 219 -19.27 -50.88 -15.07
N VAL A 220 -20.23 -50.42 -14.28
CA VAL A 220 -20.40 -49.01 -13.91
C VAL A 220 -20.13 -48.92 -12.40
N PRO A 221 -18.98 -48.38 -11.97
CA PRO A 221 -18.53 -48.44 -10.57
C PRO A 221 -19.17 -47.33 -9.70
N ALA A 222 -18.95 -47.42 -8.39
CA ALA A 222 -19.16 -46.33 -7.43
C ALA A 222 -17.83 -45.65 -7.11
N CYS A 223 -17.84 -44.35 -6.79
CA CYS A 223 -16.65 -43.63 -6.32
C CYS A 223 -16.46 -43.74 -4.80
N ASP A 224 -15.21 -43.86 -4.36
CA ASP A 224 -14.83 -43.98 -2.95
C ASP A 224 -14.68 -42.61 -2.27
N SER A 225 -14.38 -41.56 -3.03
CA SER A 225 -14.42 -40.15 -2.58
C SER A 225 -15.60 -39.40 -3.21
N PRO A 226 -16.28 -38.50 -2.48
CA PRO A 226 -17.19 -37.52 -3.08
C PRO A 226 -16.49 -36.49 -3.97
N ASP A 227 -15.16 -36.33 -3.87
CA ASP A 227 -14.38 -35.39 -4.69
C ASP A 227 -14.17 -35.89 -6.13
N THR A 228 -14.47 -37.17 -6.42
CA THR A 228 -14.27 -37.77 -7.74
C THR A 228 -15.41 -37.38 -8.68
N VAL A 229 -15.11 -36.56 -9.69
CA VAL A 229 -16.09 -36.17 -10.71
C VAL A 229 -16.34 -37.34 -11.67
N PHE A 230 -17.54 -37.94 -11.61
CA PHE A 230 -17.96 -39.05 -12.46
C PHE A 230 -18.88 -38.60 -13.60
N LYS A 231 -18.49 -38.85 -14.86
CA LYS A 231 -19.35 -38.71 -16.05
C LYS A 231 -19.56 -40.07 -16.73
N LEU A 232 -20.79 -40.59 -16.71
CA LEU A 232 -21.21 -41.76 -17.50
C LEU A 232 -21.92 -41.29 -18.78
N THR A 233 -21.47 -41.77 -19.94
CA THR A 233 -22.06 -41.48 -21.25
C THR A 233 -22.41 -42.78 -21.97
N SER A 234 -23.65 -42.91 -22.46
CA SER A 234 -24.00 -44.01 -23.38
C SER A 234 -23.89 -43.57 -24.84
N LEU A 235 -23.45 -44.47 -25.71
CA LEU A 235 -23.25 -44.25 -27.15
C LEU A 235 -23.77 -45.46 -27.96
N PRO A 236 -24.21 -45.29 -29.20
CA PRO A 236 -24.70 -46.40 -30.02
C PRO A 236 -23.53 -47.24 -30.55
N GLY A 237 -23.82 -48.47 -30.99
CA GLY A 237 -22.80 -49.44 -31.39
C GLY A 237 -22.68 -50.64 -30.44
N HIS A 238 -21.72 -51.50 -30.74
CA HIS A 238 -21.32 -52.67 -29.97
C HIS A 238 -19.95 -52.46 -29.32
N HIS A 239 -19.45 -53.45 -28.58
CA HIS A 239 -18.23 -53.34 -27.75
C HIS A 239 -16.99 -52.79 -28.47
N GLY A 240 -16.84 -53.05 -29.78
CA GLY A 240 -15.70 -52.59 -30.58
C GLY A 240 -15.94 -51.33 -31.43
N THR A 241 -17.16 -50.76 -31.43
CA THR A 241 -17.53 -49.72 -32.41
C THR A 241 -16.70 -48.44 -32.25
N GLY A 242 -16.64 -47.84 -31.05
CA GLY A 242 -15.84 -46.63 -30.82
C GLY A 242 -14.33 -46.86 -30.77
N SER A 243 -13.88 -48.12 -30.71
CA SER A 243 -12.47 -48.50 -30.94
C SER A 243 -12.12 -48.61 -32.43
N GLY A 244 -13.12 -48.54 -33.34
CA GLY A 244 -12.95 -48.48 -34.79
C GLY A 244 -13.51 -49.65 -35.60
N ASN A 245 -14.17 -50.64 -34.96
CA ASN A 245 -14.82 -51.72 -35.70
C ASN A 245 -16.18 -51.27 -36.27
N ALA A 246 -16.19 -50.94 -37.56
CA ALA A 246 -17.39 -50.54 -38.31
C ALA A 246 -18.32 -51.72 -38.71
N LYS A 247 -17.93 -52.97 -38.45
CA LYS A 247 -18.67 -54.19 -38.82
C LYS A 247 -19.43 -54.75 -37.62
N ASP A 248 -20.22 -55.81 -37.78
CA ASP A 248 -20.82 -56.50 -36.63
C ASP A 248 -19.77 -57.29 -35.80
N GLN A 249 -20.19 -57.88 -34.67
CA GLN A 249 -19.33 -58.74 -33.82
C GLN A 249 -18.91 -60.07 -34.51
N GLN A 250 -19.25 -60.27 -35.77
CA GLN A 250 -18.82 -61.40 -36.62
C GLN A 250 -18.07 -60.90 -37.88
N PHE A 251 -17.68 -59.62 -37.89
CA PHE A 251 -16.98 -58.92 -38.97
C PHE A 251 -17.73 -58.90 -40.32
N ARG A 252 -19.06 -58.94 -40.28
CA ARG A 252 -19.95 -58.75 -41.44
C ARG A 252 -20.23 -57.27 -41.65
N GLU A 253 -20.26 -56.84 -42.91
CA GLU A 253 -20.63 -55.46 -43.25
C GLU A 253 -22.07 -55.15 -42.82
N VAL A 254 -22.30 -53.92 -42.35
CA VAL A 254 -23.65 -53.40 -42.13
C VAL A 254 -24.36 -53.25 -43.49
N PRO A 255 -25.64 -53.66 -43.62
CA PRO A 255 -26.38 -53.49 -44.88
C PRO A 255 -26.45 -52.02 -45.31
N LYS A 256 -26.05 -51.74 -46.55
CA LYS A 256 -25.81 -50.38 -47.06
C LYS A 256 -27.04 -49.47 -46.99
N GLU A 257 -28.22 -50.05 -47.08
CA GLU A 257 -29.52 -49.37 -46.96
C GLU A 257 -29.81 -48.83 -45.55
N LYS A 258 -29.00 -49.20 -44.53
CA LYS A 258 -29.13 -48.69 -43.15
C LYS A 258 -28.18 -47.54 -42.81
N GLY A 259 -27.17 -47.28 -43.65
CA GLY A 259 -26.11 -46.30 -43.38
C GLY A 259 -24.79 -46.91 -42.91
N VAL A 260 -23.96 -46.10 -42.24
CA VAL A 260 -22.60 -46.44 -41.79
C VAL A 260 -22.41 -46.18 -40.28
N THR A 261 -21.42 -46.83 -39.67
CA THR A 261 -21.26 -46.88 -38.20
C THR A 261 -19.97 -46.22 -37.68
N THR A 262 -19.16 -45.64 -38.57
CA THR A 262 -17.84 -45.07 -38.23
C THR A 262 -17.89 -43.85 -37.30
N HIS A 263 -18.98 -43.09 -37.28
CA HIS A 263 -19.05 -41.78 -36.61
C HIS A 263 -18.88 -41.84 -35.07
N VAL A 264 -19.23 -42.96 -34.44
CA VAL A 264 -18.94 -43.19 -33.01
C VAL A 264 -17.43 -43.29 -32.74
N GLN A 265 -16.63 -43.74 -33.73
CA GLN A 265 -15.16 -43.69 -33.62
C GLN A 265 -14.66 -42.23 -33.60
N ASP A 266 -15.16 -41.40 -34.53
CA ASP A 266 -14.79 -39.98 -34.63
C ASP A 266 -15.09 -39.26 -33.31
N LEU A 267 -16.27 -39.52 -32.73
CA LEU A 267 -16.65 -38.98 -31.43
C LEU A 267 -15.71 -39.44 -30.31
N LEU A 268 -15.37 -40.73 -30.24
CA LEU A 268 -14.47 -41.28 -29.23
C LEU A 268 -13.07 -40.63 -29.30
N VAL A 269 -12.53 -40.46 -30.51
CA VAL A 269 -11.23 -39.81 -30.71
C VAL A 269 -11.27 -38.34 -30.29
N LEU A 270 -12.30 -37.58 -30.67
CA LEU A 270 -12.46 -36.19 -30.23
C LEU A 270 -12.60 -36.07 -28.70
N LYS A 271 -13.35 -36.98 -28.05
CA LYS A 271 -13.51 -37.03 -26.58
C LYS A 271 -12.19 -37.39 -25.88
N LEU A 272 -11.39 -38.31 -26.44
CA LEU A 272 -10.05 -38.64 -25.95
C LEU A 272 -9.10 -37.43 -26.01
N LEU A 273 -9.08 -36.69 -27.13
CA LEU A 273 -8.22 -35.51 -27.28
C LEU A 273 -8.60 -34.37 -26.33
N ASP A 274 -9.89 -34.14 -26.11
CA ASP A 274 -10.35 -33.16 -25.13
C ASP A 274 -10.01 -33.58 -23.69
N PHE A 275 -10.18 -34.87 -23.35
CA PHE A 275 -9.76 -35.43 -22.07
C PHE A 275 -8.24 -35.27 -21.83
N TYR A 276 -7.42 -35.58 -22.84
CA TYR A 276 -5.97 -35.36 -22.81
C TYR A 276 -5.61 -33.89 -22.60
N ARG A 277 -6.23 -32.97 -23.36
CA ARG A 277 -5.98 -31.52 -23.21
C ARG A 277 -6.42 -30.99 -21.85
N ARG A 278 -7.62 -31.36 -21.37
CA ARG A 278 -8.13 -30.97 -20.04
C ARG A 278 -7.27 -31.46 -18.89
N ASN A 279 -6.55 -32.56 -19.11
CA ASN A 279 -5.63 -33.13 -18.13
C ASN A 279 -4.16 -32.84 -18.46
N ASN A 280 -3.83 -31.78 -19.22
CA ASN A 280 -2.44 -31.33 -19.45
C ASN A 280 -1.48 -32.40 -20.03
N VAL A 281 -2.00 -33.32 -20.84
CA VAL A 281 -1.18 -34.23 -21.65
C VAL A 281 -0.67 -33.46 -22.87
N GLU A 282 0.63 -33.51 -23.13
CA GLU A 282 1.26 -32.76 -24.23
C GLU A 282 1.05 -33.44 -25.59
N PHE A 283 0.88 -32.65 -26.66
CA PHE A 283 0.68 -33.14 -28.03
C PHE A 283 1.91 -32.90 -28.91
N LYS A 284 2.10 -33.75 -29.91
CA LYS A 284 3.12 -33.60 -30.95
C LYS A 284 3.08 -32.23 -31.64
N SER A 285 4.22 -31.80 -32.19
CA SER A 285 4.23 -30.62 -33.05
C SER A 285 3.53 -30.90 -34.38
N ASP A 286 3.16 -29.84 -35.09
CA ASP A 286 2.56 -29.89 -36.43
C ASP A 286 3.51 -30.53 -37.47
N ALA A 287 4.80 -30.70 -37.16
CA ALA A 287 5.71 -31.54 -37.94
C ALA A 287 5.55 -33.02 -37.56
N ASP A 288 5.78 -33.37 -36.29
CA ASP A 288 5.81 -34.76 -35.83
C ASP A 288 4.44 -35.46 -35.97
N LEU A 289 3.34 -34.71 -35.94
CA LEU A 289 1.98 -35.23 -36.16
C LEU A 289 1.71 -35.63 -37.63
N ARG A 290 2.36 -34.97 -38.60
CA ARG A 290 2.25 -35.36 -40.03
C ARG A 290 2.94 -36.70 -40.29
N ASP A 291 4.11 -36.89 -39.68
CA ASP A 291 4.91 -38.12 -39.81
C ASP A 291 4.49 -39.23 -38.82
N ALA A 292 3.57 -38.94 -37.90
CA ALA A 292 3.06 -39.93 -36.94
C ALA A 292 2.32 -41.10 -37.64
N PRO A 293 2.41 -42.34 -37.10
CA PRO A 293 1.74 -43.52 -37.65
C PRO A 293 0.26 -43.54 -37.23
N ILE A 294 -0.50 -42.62 -37.85
CA ILE A 294 -1.95 -42.45 -37.72
C ILE A 294 -2.53 -42.50 -39.14
N SER A 295 -3.72 -43.10 -39.32
CA SER A 295 -4.45 -43.13 -40.59
C SER A 295 -4.78 -41.73 -41.10
N ASP A 296 -4.84 -41.56 -42.41
CA ASP A 296 -5.10 -40.25 -43.02
C ASP A 296 -6.50 -39.74 -42.65
N GLU A 297 -7.52 -40.62 -42.60
CA GLU A 297 -8.89 -40.26 -42.21
C GLU A 297 -9.03 -39.93 -40.71
N MET A 298 -8.03 -40.25 -39.89
CA MET A 298 -7.96 -39.78 -38.49
C MET A 298 -7.07 -38.54 -38.38
N LYS A 299 -6.01 -38.40 -39.19
CA LYS A 299 -5.24 -37.15 -39.30
C LYS A 299 -6.11 -35.98 -39.75
N GLU A 300 -7.02 -36.19 -40.72
CA GLU A 300 -7.98 -35.18 -41.17
C GLU A 300 -8.93 -34.72 -40.04
N LEU A 301 -9.35 -35.63 -39.16
CA LEU A 301 -10.19 -35.33 -37.99
C LEU A 301 -9.42 -34.52 -36.93
N ILE A 302 -8.20 -34.95 -36.57
CA ILE A 302 -7.51 -34.45 -35.38
C ILE A 302 -6.62 -33.22 -35.65
N SER A 303 -6.04 -33.11 -36.85
CA SER A 303 -5.08 -32.04 -37.16
C SER A 303 -5.67 -30.62 -37.11
N PRO A 304 -6.90 -30.36 -37.63
CA PRO A 304 -7.51 -29.03 -37.55
C PRO A 304 -7.80 -28.58 -36.11
N LEU A 305 -8.06 -29.54 -35.21
CA LEU A 305 -8.28 -29.30 -33.79
C LEU A 305 -6.95 -29.08 -33.05
N LEU A 306 -5.95 -29.94 -33.28
CA LEU A 306 -4.64 -29.85 -32.63
C LEU A 306 -3.83 -28.62 -33.10
N ALA A 307 -4.04 -28.10 -34.30
CA ALA A 307 -3.51 -26.81 -34.74
C ALA A 307 -3.96 -25.63 -33.85
N LEU A 308 -5.10 -25.76 -33.16
CA LEU A 308 -5.66 -24.76 -32.24
C LEU A 308 -5.28 -24.99 -30.77
N ARG A 309 -4.46 -26.01 -30.43
CA ARG A 309 -4.17 -26.42 -29.04
C ARG A 309 -3.66 -25.31 -28.11
N ASN A 310 -3.00 -24.29 -28.67
CA ASN A 310 -2.46 -23.14 -27.94
C ASN A 310 -3.46 -21.98 -27.77
N ASP A 311 -4.68 -22.10 -28.31
CA ASP A 311 -5.77 -21.11 -28.20
C ASP A 311 -7.00 -21.82 -27.59
N PRO A 312 -7.17 -21.78 -26.26
CA PRO A 312 -8.22 -22.55 -25.57
C PRO A 312 -9.64 -22.21 -26.03
N ALA A 313 -9.89 -20.95 -26.44
CA ALA A 313 -11.19 -20.50 -26.90
C ALA A 313 -11.50 -21.05 -28.30
N LYS A 314 -10.58 -20.88 -29.27
CA LYS A 314 -10.76 -21.42 -30.62
C LYS A 314 -10.77 -22.95 -30.64
N TYR A 315 -9.96 -23.59 -29.79
CA TYR A 315 -10.00 -25.05 -29.60
C TYR A 315 -11.39 -25.51 -29.16
N LYS A 316 -11.97 -24.91 -28.12
CA LYS A 316 -13.30 -25.28 -27.61
C LYS A 316 -14.40 -25.03 -28.65
N ALA A 317 -14.40 -23.85 -29.28
CA ALA A 317 -15.38 -23.51 -30.32
C ALA A 317 -15.30 -24.43 -31.55
N ARG A 318 -14.09 -24.89 -31.93
CA ARG A 318 -13.93 -25.90 -32.99
C ARG A 318 -14.42 -27.28 -32.53
N LEU A 319 -13.99 -27.72 -31.34
CA LEU A 319 -14.37 -29.01 -30.76
C LEU A 319 -15.89 -29.18 -30.65
N ASP A 320 -16.60 -28.14 -30.19
CA ASP A 320 -18.06 -28.17 -30.04
C ASP A 320 -18.78 -28.33 -31.38
N LYS A 321 -18.27 -27.69 -32.44
CA LYS A 321 -18.80 -27.82 -33.81
C LYS A 321 -18.50 -29.19 -34.42
N GLU A 322 -17.32 -29.78 -34.15
CA GLU A 322 -17.02 -31.17 -34.53
C GLU A 322 -17.90 -32.17 -33.75
N TYR A 323 -18.09 -32.00 -32.44
CA TYR A 323 -19.01 -32.83 -31.66
C TYR A 323 -20.43 -32.76 -32.23
N LEU A 324 -20.97 -31.56 -32.50
CA LEU A 324 -22.31 -31.38 -33.07
C LEU A 324 -22.46 -32.04 -34.45
N ALA A 325 -21.47 -31.87 -35.32
CA ALA A 325 -21.45 -32.50 -36.65
C ALA A 325 -21.45 -34.03 -36.53
N VAL A 326 -20.56 -34.59 -35.70
CA VAL A 326 -20.44 -36.05 -35.52
C VAL A 326 -21.69 -36.64 -34.84
N TYR A 327 -22.25 -35.99 -33.81
CA TYR A 327 -23.52 -36.42 -33.21
C TYR A 327 -24.67 -36.39 -34.23
N SER A 328 -24.70 -35.40 -35.12
CA SER A 328 -25.68 -35.32 -36.20
C SER A 328 -25.55 -36.49 -37.19
N GLU A 329 -24.33 -36.88 -37.58
CA GLU A 329 -24.11 -38.05 -38.43
C GLU A 329 -24.44 -39.38 -37.72
N ILE A 330 -24.18 -39.49 -36.41
CA ILE A 330 -24.61 -40.66 -35.61
C ILE A 330 -26.13 -40.81 -35.63
N ILE A 331 -26.88 -39.71 -35.49
CA ILE A 331 -28.36 -39.73 -35.53
C ILE A 331 -28.88 -40.03 -36.94
N LYS A 332 -28.30 -39.45 -38.00
CA LYS A 332 -28.65 -39.78 -39.40
C LYS A 332 -28.46 -41.27 -39.70
N ASN A 333 -27.46 -41.91 -39.10
CA ASN A 333 -27.15 -43.33 -39.29
C ASN A 333 -27.70 -44.24 -38.16
N ARG A 334 -28.70 -43.80 -37.37
CA ARG A 334 -29.17 -44.54 -36.18
C ARG A 334 -29.61 -45.99 -36.48
N GLU A 335 -30.16 -46.26 -37.66
CA GLU A 335 -30.55 -47.62 -38.10
C GLU A 335 -29.36 -48.54 -38.40
N ALA A 336 -28.21 -47.99 -38.79
CA ALA A 336 -26.96 -48.75 -38.95
C ALA A 336 -26.50 -49.32 -37.60
N TYR A 337 -26.59 -48.52 -36.53
CA TYR A 337 -26.25 -48.95 -35.17
C TYR A 337 -27.28 -49.89 -34.55
N LYS A 338 -28.59 -49.64 -34.74
CA LYS A 338 -29.69 -50.54 -34.32
C LYS A 338 -29.58 -51.94 -34.95
N HIS A 339 -28.83 -52.11 -36.04
CA HIS A 339 -28.54 -53.44 -36.58
C HIS A 339 -27.94 -54.37 -35.52
N PHE A 340 -27.08 -53.85 -34.63
CA PHE A 340 -26.30 -54.64 -33.69
C PHE A 340 -27.12 -55.25 -32.54
N ASP A 341 -28.33 -54.74 -32.28
CA ASP A 341 -29.28 -55.35 -31.32
C ASP A 341 -29.61 -56.81 -31.65
N ASN A 342 -29.42 -57.21 -32.91
CA ASN A 342 -29.74 -58.54 -33.43
C ASN A 342 -28.49 -59.36 -33.79
N THR A 343 -27.29 -58.88 -33.40
CA THR A 343 -26.00 -59.56 -33.63
C THR A 343 -25.30 -59.87 -32.29
N GLY A 344 -24.08 -60.39 -32.36
CA GLY A 344 -23.28 -60.81 -31.22
C GLY A 344 -22.24 -61.86 -31.65
N TYR A 345 -21.18 -62.04 -30.86
CA TYR A 345 -20.09 -62.97 -31.20
C TYR A 345 -20.61 -64.41 -31.33
N ALA A 346 -20.33 -65.06 -32.47
CA ALA A 346 -20.99 -66.30 -32.91
C ALA A 346 -20.93 -67.48 -31.93
N VAL A 347 -19.85 -67.59 -31.16
CA VAL A 347 -19.63 -68.65 -30.16
C VAL A 347 -20.36 -68.36 -28.84
N LEU A 348 -20.46 -67.09 -28.46
CA LEU A 348 -21.01 -66.68 -27.16
C LEU A 348 -22.53 -66.48 -27.22
N GLY A 349 -23.05 -66.03 -28.37
CA GLY A 349 -24.47 -65.71 -28.56
C GLY A 349 -24.94 -64.52 -27.71
N GLN A 350 -26.25 -64.27 -27.72
CA GLN A 350 -26.83 -63.13 -27.01
C GLN A 350 -27.11 -63.41 -25.53
N GLU A 351 -26.84 -62.41 -24.70
CA GLU A 351 -27.09 -62.33 -23.27
C GLU A 351 -28.59 -62.18 -23.03
N GLN A 352 -29.20 -63.24 -22.50
CA GLN A 352 -30.56 -63.22 -21.99
C GLN A 352 -30.44 -63.36 -20.49
N GLY A 353 -30.52 -62.22 -19.79
CA GLY A 353 -30.41 -62.17 -18.34
C GLY A 353 -31.49 -63.01 -17.65
N ILE A 354 -31.33 -63.27 -16.36
CA ILE A 354 -32.26 -64.12 -15.58
C ILE A 354 -33.73 -63.69 -15.71
N TRP A 355 -33.98 -62.41 -15.96
CA TRP A 355 -35.25 -61.77 -16.28
C TRP A 355 -36.03 -62.40 -17.44
N ALA A 356 -35.34 -62.97 -18.44
CA ALA A 356 -35.97 -63.68 -19.56
C ALA A 356 -36.75 -64.93 -19.10
N LEU A 357 -36.29 -65.61 -18.03
CA LEU A 357 -37.00 -66.74 -17.42
C LEU A 357 -38.30 -66.32 -16.72
N PHE A 358 -38.46 -65.03 -16.43
CA PHE A 358 -39.65 -64.41 -15.85
C PHE A 358 -40.50 -63.64 -16.89
N GLY A 359 -40.19 -63.78 -18.19
CA GLY A 359 -40.90 -63.11 -19.28
C GLY A 359 -40.55 -61.63 -19.47
N LEU A 360 -39.61 -61.09 -18.70
CA LEU A 360 -39.19 -59.68 -18.73
C LEU A 360 -38.11 -59.45 -19.81
N ASN A 361 -38.49 -59.67 -21.07
CA ASN A 361 -37.63 -59.42 -22.23
C ASN A 361 -37.65 -57.93 -22.61
N LYS A 362 -36.60 -57.19 -22.22
CA LYS A 362 -36.30 -55.84 -22.72
C LYS A 362 -35.13 -55.92 -23.71
N ASN A 363 -35.28 -55.33 -24.90
CA ASN A 363 -34.13 -55.11 -25.81
C ASN A 363 -33.32 -53.91 -25.31
N ASP A 364 -32.47 -54.16 -24.32
CA ASP A 364 -31.53 -53.20 -23.76
C ASP A 364 -30.27 -53.96 -23.29
N ARG A 365 -29.16 -53.25 -23.13
CA ARG A 365 -27.92 -53.85 -22.64
C ARG A 365 -28.00 -54.13 -21.15
N ILE A 366 -27.44 -55.27 -20.75
CA ILE A 366 -27.21 -55.62 -19.36
C ILE A 366 -25.79 -55.20 -18.95
N ILE A 367 -25.69 -54.48 -17.83
CA ILE A 367 -24.47 -54.00 -17.19
C ILE A 367 -24.42 -54.45 -15.73
N HIS A 368 -23.24 -54.30 -15.10
CA HIS A 368 -23.04 -54.45 -13.66
C HIS A 368 -22.94 -53.06 -13.02
N TYR A 369 -23.88 -52.70 -12.14
CA TYR A 369 -23.96 -51.36 -11.55
C TYR A 369 -23.63 -51.37 -10.06
N GLN A 370 -22.45 -50.84 -9.72
CA GLN A 370 -21.89 -50.73 -8.36
C GLN A 370 -21.64 -52.05 -7.60
N ALA A 371 -22.14 -53.18 -8.12
CA ALA A 371 -21.87 -54.53 -7.65
C ALA A 371 -22.00 -55.55 -8.80
N HIS A 372 -21.95 -56.85 -8.49
CA HIS A 372 -22.14 -57.94 -9.46
C HIS A 372 -23.64 -58.29 -9.65
N ASN A 373 -24.46 -57.27 -9.91
CA ASN A 373 -25.90 -57.33 -10.15
C ASN A 373 -26.21 -57.04 -11.64
N ASP A 374 -27.16 -57.75 -12.23
CA ASP A 374 -27.61 -57.49 -13.61
C ASP A 374 -28.58 -56.30 -13.64
N THR A 375 -28.15 -55.19 -14.23
CA THR A 375 -28.92 -53.93 -14.35
C THR A 375 -29.05 -53.55 -15.82
N PHE A 376 -30.16 -52.90 -16.20
CA PHE A 376 -30.36 -52.39 -17.57
C PHE A 376 -29.63 -51.05 -17.76
N LEU A 377 -28.97 -50.84 -18.90
CA LEU A 377 -28.20 -49.62 -19.17
C LEU A 377 -29.09 -48.36 -19.13
N SER A 378 -30.30 -48.45 -19.68
CA SER A 378 -31.27 -47.34 -19.67
C SER A 378 -31.86 -47.00 -18.29
N SER A 379 -31.55 -47.76 -17.23
CA SER A 379 -31.91 -47.37 -15.86
C SER A 379 -30.72 -46.80 -15.06
N VAL A 380 -29.62 -46.44 -15.72
CA VAL A 380 -28.38 -45.93 -15.10
C VAL A 380 -27.75 -44.80 -15.90
N ALA A 381 -27.62 -44.93 -17.22
CA ALA A 381 -27.18 -43.84 -18.08
C ALA A 381 -28.36 -42.90 -18.38
N SER A 382 -28.11 -41.60 -18.49
CA SER A 382 -29.12 -40.60 -18.81
C SER A 382 -29.88 -40.97 -20.09
N GLU A 383 -31.21 -40.84 -20.05
CA GLU A 383 -32.06 -41.11 -21.21
C GLU A 383 -31.75 -40.14 -22.36
N ALA A 384 -31.89 -40.62 -23.60
CA ALA A 384 -31.80 -39.77 -24.78
C ALA A 384 -33.02 -38.83 -24.83
N ILE A 385 -32.81 -37.55 -25.18
CA ILE A 385 -33.92 -36.60 -25.29
C ILE A 385 -34.66 -36.84 -26.62
N GLY A 386 -35.76 -37.59 -26.54
CA GLY A 386 -36.52 -38.11 -27.66
C GLY A 386 -35.70 -38.98 -28.64
N GLU A 387 -36.25 -39.17 -29.84
CA GLU A 387 -35.59 -39.93 -30.91
C GLU A 387 -34.55 -39.12 -31.71
N ASN A 388 -34.48 -37.80 -31.49
CA ASN A 388 -33.67 -36.89 -32.31
C ASN A 388 -32.28 -36.58 -31.73
N PHE A 389 -32.13 -36.58 -30.40
CA PHE A 389 -30.84 -36.37 -29.76
C PHE A 389 -30.28 -37.69 -29.22
N LEU A 390 -28.97 -37.73 -29.00
CA LEU A 390 -28.29 -38.96 -28.57
C LEU A 390 -28.21 -39.07 -27.05
N ASN A 391 -28.06 -37.90 -26.41
CA ASN A 391 -27.91 -37.65 -24.98
C ASN A 391 -28.07 -36.14 -24.75
N TYR A 392 -27.94 -35.69 -23.50
CA TYR A 392 -28.02 -34.27 -23.13
C TYR A 392 -26.99 -33.39 -23.87
N GLU A 393 -25.75 -33.87 -24.00
CA GLU A 393 -24.63 -33.13 -24.59
C GLU A 393 -24.87 -32.81 -26.08
N HIS A 394 -25.45 -33.74 -26.85
CA HIS A 394 -25.87 -33.44 -28.23
C HIS A 394 -26.96 -32.36 -28.27
N ALA A 395 -28.00 -32.49 -27.44
CA ALA A 395 -29.12 -31.55 -27.44
C ALA A 395 -28.67 -30.12 -27.03
N GLN A 396 -27.77 -30.02 -26.05
CA GLN A 396 -27.19 -28.76 -25.59
C GLN A 396 -26.30 -28.12 -26.67
N LEU A 397 -25.44 -28.88 -27.34
CA LEU A 397 -24.63 -28.37 -28.46
C LEU A 397 -25.50 -27.86 -29.62
N TYR A 398 -26.55 -28.61 -29.98
CA TYR A 398 -27.50 -28.21 -31.02
C TYR A 398 -28.24 -26.93 -30.66
N LEU A 399 -28.67 -26.81 -29.39
CA LEU A 399 -29.34 -25.62 -28.88
C LEU A 399 -28.41 -24.40 -28.89
N ASN A 400 -27.16 -24.56 -28.45
CA ASN A 400 -26.16 -23.49 -28.46
C ASN A 400 -25.85 -22.98 -29.88
N ASP A 401 -25.71 -23.88 -30.87
CA ASP A 401 -25.46 -23.51 -32.27
C ASP A 401 -26.68 -22.80 -32.91
N LEU A 402 -27.89 -23.32 -32.70
CA LEU A 402 -29.14 -22.72 -33.18
C LEU A 402 -29.35 -21.30 -32.61
N LEU A 403 -29.02 -21.11 -31.34
CA LEU A 403 -29.13 -19.84 -30.62
C LEU A 403 -27.91 -18.92 -30.83
N LYS A 404 -26.78 -19.43 -31.34
CA LYS A 404 -25.48 -18.75 -31.46
C LYS A 404 -24.89 -18.30 -30.11
N LEU A 405 -25.05 -19.12 -29.08
CA LEU A 405 -24.46 -18.83 -27.76
C LEU A 405 -22.94 -19.02 -27.81
N GLY A 406 -22.17 -17.94 -27.58
CA GLY A 406 -20.72 -17.97 -27.51
C GLY A 406 -19.98 -17.89 -28.86
N GLU A 407 -20.61 -17.39 -29.92
CA GLU A 407 -19.88 -16.88 -31.10
C GLU A 407 -19.40 -15.43 -30.85
N ASP A 408 -18.64 -14.83 -31.78
CA ASP A 408 -18.27 -13.40 -31.79
C ASP A 408 -19.47 -12.47 -32.11
N THR A 409 -20.63 -12.73 -31.48
CA THR A 409 -21.91 -12.01 -31.63
C THR A 409 -22.13 -11.02 -30.49
N THR A 410 -22.91 -9.95 -30.72
CA THR A 410 -23.30 -9.07 -29.60
C THR A 410 -24.36 -9.73 -28.72
N LEU A 411 -24.48 -9.29 -27.47
CA LEU A 411 -25.55 -9.74 -26.57
C LEU A 411 -26.95 -9.41 -27.14
N ALA A 412 -27.09 -8.31 -27.89
CA ALA A 412 -28.33 -7.97 -28.59
C ALA A 412 -28.65 -8.98 -29.70
N ASP A 413 -27.69 -9.33 -30.57
CA ASP A 413 -27.85 -10.34 -31.62
C ASP A 413 -28.26 -11.71 -31.03
N MET A 414 -27.67 -12.10 -29.90
CA MET A 414 -27.98 -13.34 -29.19
C MET A 414 -29.44 -13.35 -28.70
N ILE A 415 -29.91 -12.25 -28.09
CA ILE A 415 -31.30 -12.11 -27.61
C ILE A 415 -32.29 -12.13 -28.78
N GLU A 416 -32.03 -11.38 -29.85
CA GLU A 416 -32.91 -11.34 -31.03
C GLU A 416 -33.00 -12.71 -31.72
N ASN A 417 -31.85 -13.38 -31.93
CA ASN A 417 -31.83 -14.72 -32.50
C ASN A 417 -32.56 -15.71 -31.59
N ALA A 418 -32.28 -15.70 -30.28
CA ALA A 418 -32.94 -16.59 -29.33
C ALA A 418 -34.45 -16.37 -29.27
N SER A 419 -34.92 -15.12 -29.21
CA SER A 419 -36.34 -14.79 -29.22
C SER A 419 -37.03 -15.31 -30.48
N ARG A 420 -36.42 -15.09 -31.65
CA ARG A 420 -36.92 -15.58 -32.95
C ARG A 420 -37.01 -17.11 -32.98
N GLN A 421 -35.95 -17.82 -32.58
CA GLN A 421 -35.93 -19.28 -32.60
C GLN A 421 -36.93 -19.87 -31.59
N PHE A 422 -36.96 -19.37 -30.36
CA PHE A 422 -37.92 -19.81 -29.34
C PHE A 422 -39.38 -19.49 -29.72
N SER A 423 -39.65 -18.40 -30.46
CA SER A 423 -40.99 -18.10 -30.99
C SER A 423 -41.40 -19.08 -32.10
N ILE A 424 -40.48 -19.49 -32.98
CA ILE A 424 -40.69 -20.56 -33.97
C ILE A 424 -40.97 -21.89 -33.25
N LEU A 425 -40.16 -22.20 -32.25
CA LEU A 425 -40.20 -23.42 -31.46
C LEU A 425 -41.52 -23.56 -30.68
N ALA A 426 -42.00 -22.49 -30.03
CA ALA A 426 -43.29 -22.46 -29.34
C ALA A 426 -44.48 -22.74 -30.28
N ARG A 427 -44.43 -22.21 -31.51
CA ARG A 427 -45.41 -22.53 -32.57
C ARG A 427 -45.30 -24.00 -33.01
N HIS A 428 -44.09 -24.53 -33.20
CA HIS A 428 -43.90 -25.91 -33.65
C HIS A 428 -44.31 -26.94 -32.60
N VAL A 429 -43.98 -26.74 -31.32
CA VAL A 429 -44.47 -27.58 -30.19
C VAL A 429 -45.99 -27.61 -30.12
N HIS A 430 -46.66 -26.47 -30.36
CA HIS A 430 -48.11 -26.40 -30.43
C HIS A 430 -48.69 -27.15 -31.64
N LEU A 431 -48.11 -26.98 -32.83
CA LEU A 431 -48.54 -27.69 -34.05
C LEU A 431 -48.28 -29.20 -34.00
N LEU A 432 -47.24 -29.66 -33.30
CA LEU A 432 -46.99 -31.08 -33.01
C LEU A 432 -48.06 -31.72 -32.10
N SER A 433 -48.94 -30.91 -31.49
CA SER A 433 -50.13 -31.37 -30.76
C SER A 433 -51.40 -31.37 -31.63
N GLN A 434 -51.29 -31.01 -32.92
CA GLN A 434 -52.41 -30.87 -33.87
C GLN A 434 -52.19 -31.71 -35.14
N PRO A 435 -52.65 -32.97 -35.18
CA PRO A 435 -52.36 -33.91 -36.29
C PRO A 435 -52.79 -33.45 -37.69
N GLN A 436 -53.72 -32.48 -37.79
CA GLN A 436 -54.23 -31.95 -39.07
C GLN A 436 -53.41 -30.76 -39.60
N SER A 437 -52.43 -30.26 -38.84
CA SER A 437 -51.69 -29.01 -39.11
C SER A 437 -50.17 -29.20 -39.22
N MET A 438 -49.69 -30.45 -39.27
CA MET A 438 -48.26 -30.72 -39.41
C MET A 438 -47.76 -30.47 -40.83
N THR A 439 -46.70 -29.68 -40.94
CA THR A 439 -45.89 -29.49 -42.16
C THR A 439 -44.56 -30.21 -42.00
N ASP A 440 -43.84 -30.44 -43.11
CA ASP A 440 -42.51 -31.08 -43.07
C ASP A 440 -41.54 -30.34 -42.14
N SER A 441 -41.57 -29.00 -42.13
CA SER A 441 -40.79 -28.14 -41.23
C SER A 441 -41.13 -28.30 -39.75
N VAL A 442 -42.36 -28.70 -39.42
CA VAL A 442 -42.77 -29.00 -38.03
C VAL A 442 -42.37 -30.43 -37.65
N HIS A 443 -42.40 -31.37 -38.60
CA HIS A 443 -41.96 -32.74 -38.37
C HIS A 443 -40.44 -32.83 -38.14
N GLN A 444 -39.66 -32.07 -38.91
CA GLN A 444 -38.19 -32.06 -38.91
C GLN A 444 -37.56 -31.23 -37.77
N ASP A 445 -38.33 -30.43 -37.04
CA ASP A 445 -37.84 -29.64 -35.91
C ASP A 445 -37.49 -30.56 -34.72
N GLN A 446 -36.19 -30.82 -34.56
CA GLN A 446 -35.69 -31.79 -33.58
C GLN A 446 -35.97 -31.38 -32.14
N LEU A 447 -35.84 -30.07 -31.82
CA LEU A 447 -36.11 -29.53 -30.50
C LEU A 447 -37.61 -29.49 -30.19
N ALA A 448 -38.47 -29.18 -31.16
CA ALA A 448 -39.92 -29.16 -30.95
C ALA A 448 -40.47 -30.55 -30.56
N GLN A 449 -39.87 -31.61 -31.09
CA GLN A 449 -40.19 -32.98 -30.67
C GLN A 449 -39.65 -33.28 -29.26
N ALA A 450 -38.38 -32.95 -28.99
CA ALA A 450 -37.75 -33.11 -27.67
C ALA A 450 -38.51 -32.39 -26.54
N LEU A 451 -39.06 -31.21 -26.83
CA LEU A 451 -39.86 -30.39 -25.92
C LEU A 451 -41.24 -30.98 -25.55
N LYS A 452 -41.61 -32.16 -26.09
CA LYS A 452 -42.72 -32.95 -25.55
C LYS A 452 -42.38 -33.56 -24.19
N GLU A 453 -41.14 -33.97 -24.02
CA GLU A 453 -40.62 -34.67 -22.85
C GLU A 453 -40.11 -33.70 -21.77
N SER A 454 -39.86 -34.18 -20.55
CA SER A 454 -39.37 -33.33 -19.46
C SER A 454 -37.94 -32.84 -19.67
N PRO A 455 -36.95 -33.68 -20.06
CA PRO A 455 -35.56 -33.23 -20.23
C PRO A 455 -35.39 -32.14 -21.31
N GLY A 456 -36.20 -32.17 -22.37
CA GLY A 456 -36.19 -31.13 -23.41
C GLY A 456 -36.70 -29.77 -22.90
N LYS A 457 -37.65 -29.76 -21.95
CA LYS A 457 -38.15 -28.53 -21.30
C LYS A 457 -37.15 -27.98 -20.29
N GLU A 458 -36.46 -28.86 -19.59
CA GLU A 458 -35.40 -28.50 -18.64
C GLU A 458 -34.22 -27.86 -19.39
N LEU A 459 -33.73 -28.47 -20.47
CA LEU A 459 -32.70 -27.94 -21.35
C LEU A 459 -33.04 -26.53 -21.90
N LEU A 460 -34.27 -26.32 -22.37
CA LEU A 460 -34.74 -25.01 -22.81
C LEU A 460 -34.76 -23.99 -21.66
N SER A 461 -35.13 -24.43 -20.45
CA SER A 461 -35.17 -23.59 -19.25
C SER A 461 -33.76 -23.19 -18.80
N GLU A 462 -32.77 -24.09 -18.92
CA GLU A 462 -31.35 -23.76 -18.69
C GLU A 462 -30.85 -22.71 -19.69
N ALA A 463 -31.08 -22.90 -20.99
CA ALA A 463 -30.64 -21.94 -22.01
C ALA A 463 -31.31 -20.56 -21.85
N LEU A 464 -32.58 -20.52 -21.46
CA LEU A 464 -33.29 -19.28 -21.15
C LEU A 464 -32.73 -18.60 -19.89
N ARG A 465 -32.43 -19.37 -18.83
CA ARG A 465 -31.81 -18.85 -17.60
C ARG A 465 -30.39 -18.35 -17.82
N PHE A 466 -29.62 -19.01 -18.67
CA PHE A 466 -28.30 -18.53 -19.10
C PHE A 466 -28.41 -17.15 -19.78
N LEU A 467 -29.27 -17.00 -20.79
CA LEU A 467 -29.50 -15.71 -21.44
C LEU A 467 -30.00 -14.62 -20.47
N ILE A 468 -30.88 -14.97 -19.53
CA ILE A 468 -31.33 -14.06 -18.47
C ILE A 468 -30.16 -13.64 -17.57
N HIS A 469 -29.26 -14.56 -17.21
CA HIS A 469 -28.10 -14.28 -16.37
C HIS A 469 -27.10 -13.36 -17.07
N GLU A 470 -26.72 -13.63 -18.32
CA GLU A 470 -25.80 -12.78 -19.11
C GLU A 470 -26.33 -11.33 -19.21
N VAL A 471 -27.63 -11.15 -19.46
CA VAL A 471 -28.29 -9.84 -19.48
C VAL A 471 -28.34 -9.20 -18.09
N SER A 472 -28.50 -10.01 -17.03
CA SER A 472 -28.53 -9.52 -15.65
C SER A 472 -27.17 -9.01 -15.22
N GLU A 473 -26.09 -9.79 -15.38
CA GLU A 473 -24.74 -9.38 -14.97
C GLU A 473 -24.29 -8.12 -15.69
N ALA A 474 -24.42 -8.08 -17.03
CA ALA A 474 -24.05 -6.89 -17.81
C ALA A 474 -24.77 -5.61 -17.33
N TYR A 475 -26.02 -5.72 -16.88
CA TYR A 475 -26.80 -4.62 -16.32
C TYR A 475 -26.49 -4.30 -14.84
N LEU A 476 -26.27 -5.31 -14.02
CA LEU A 476 -25.96 -5.17 -12.59
C LEU A 476 -24.57 -4.56 -12.40
N ASN A 477 -23.58 -5.05 -13.15
CA ASN A 477 -22.18 -4.67 -13.08
C ASN A 477 -21.84 -3.47 -14.00
N ASN A 478 -22.75 -3.10 -14.91
CA ASN A 478 -22.60 -2.02 -15.89
C ASN A 478 -21.42 -2.24 -16.86
N GLU A 479 -21.40 -3.42 -17.49
CA GLU A 479 -20.30 -3.90 -18.35
C GLU A 479 -20.45 -3.45 -19.83
N PHE A 480 -21.54 -2.75 -20.17
CA PHE A 480 -21.73 -2.15 -21.50
C PHE A 480 -20.61 -1.14 -21.81
N ARG A 481 -20.02 -1.24 -23.01
CA ARG A 481 -18.89 -0.42 -23.48
C ARG A 481 -19.28 1.03 -23.71
N ASN A 482 -20.56 1.31 -23.94
CA ASN A 482 -21.14 2.63 -24.17
C ASN A 482 -22.69 2.58 -24.12
N ASP A 483 -23.33 3.75 -24.16
CA ASP A 483 -24.79 3.89 -24.12
C ASP A 483 -25.52 3.31 -25.35
N GLN A 484 -24.85 3.20 -26.51
CA GLN A 484 -25.45 2.59 -27.70
C GLN A 484 -25.63 1.07 -27.50
N GLU A 485 -24.60 0.36 -27.06
CA GLU A 485 -24.68 -1.09 -26.77
C GLU A 485 -25.72 -1.39 -25.69
N ARG A 486 -25.78 -0.55 -24.64
CA ARG A 486 -26.83 -0.61 -23.61
C ARG A 486 -28.24 -0.43 -24.20
N GLY A 487 -28.40 0.51 -25.13
CA GLY A 487 -29.67 0.74 -25.85
C GLY A 487 -30.05 -0.41 -26.79
N GLU A 488 -29.08 -0.98 -27.50
CA GLU A 488 -29.26 -2.14 -28.38
C GLU A 488 -29.74 -3.37 -27.59
N VAL A 489 -29.09 -3.68 -26.45
CA VAL A 489 -29.53 -4.76 -25.56
C VAL A 489 -30.92 -4.48 -24.97
N PHE A 490 -31.21 -3.25 -24.52
CA PHE A 490 -32.55 -2.91 -24.02
C PHE A 490 -33.64 -3.07 -25.08
N ASN A 491 -33.37 -2.68 -26.34
CA ASN A 491 -34.28 -2.86 -27.46
C ASN A 491 -34.50 -4.35 -27.78
N ALA A 492 -33.44 -5.17 -27.78
CA ALA A 492 -33.54 -6.61 -28.00
C ALA A 492 -34.38 -7.31 -26.91
N VAL A 493 -34.17 -6.96 -25.64
CA VAL A 493 -35.02 -7.43 -24.52
C VAL A 493 -36.47 -6.98 -24.72
N SER A 494 -36.69 -5.71 -25.06
CA SER A 494 -38.03 -5.15 -25.30
C SER A 494 -38.78 -5.89 -26.41
N GLN A 495 -38.11 -6.15 -27.53
CA GLN A 495 -38.65 -6.90 -28.65
C GLN A 495 -38.90 -8.38 -28.29
N ALA A 496 -38.05 -8.99 -27.46
CA ALA A 496 -38.27 -10.35 -26.99
C ALA A 496 -39.54 -10.48 -26.13
N PHE A 497 -39.72 -9.60 -25.14
CA PHE A 497 -40.94 -9.55 -24.32
C PHE A 497 -42.20 -9.30 -25.18
N ALA A 498 -42.15 -8.37 -26.13
CA ALA A 498 -43.26 -8.11 -27.04
C ALA A 498 -43.63 -9.35 -27.88
N THR A 499 -42.61 -10.05 -28.40
CA THR A 499 -42.77 -11.28 -29.20
C THR A 499 -43.45 -12.38 -28.38
N PHE A 500 -43.05 -12.60 -27.13
CA PHE A 500 -43.68 -13.62 -26.28
C PHE A 500 -45.05 -13.19 -25.72
N ALA A 501 -45.28 -11.89 -25.48
CA ALA A 501 -46.59 -11.38 -25.07
C ALA A 501 -47.67 -11.57 -26.16
N GLU A 502 -47.33 -11.39 -27.45
CA GLU A 502 -48.28 -11.66 -28.56
C GLU A 502 -48.50 -13.16 -28.82
N ALA A 503 -47.53 -13.99 -28.46
CA ALA A 503 -47.53 -15.44 -28.66
C ALA A 503 -48.17 -16.23 -27.50
N ALA A 504 -48.03 -15.77 -26.25
CA ALA A 504 -48.49 -16.45 -25.05
C ALA A 504 -49.98 -16.85 -25.04
N PRO A 505 -50.94 -16.03 -25.54
CA PRO A 505 -52.36 -16.43 -25.62
C PRO A 505 -52.63 -17.57 -26.61
N LYS A 506 -51.69 -17.88 -27.51
CA LYS A 506 -51.82 -18.91 -28.56
C LYS A 506 -51.00 -20.16 -28.23
N TYR A 507 -49.80 -19.98 -27.68
CA TYR A 507 -48.80 -21.05 -27.51
C TYR A 507 -48.36 -21.16 -26.04
N PRO A 508 -48.71 -22.24 -25.32
CA PRO A 508 -48.35 -22.39 -23.90
C PRO A 508 -46.84 -22.30 -23.60
N LEU A 509 -45.98 -22.72 -24.53
CA LEU A 509 -44.54 -22.59 -24.36
C LEU A 509 -44.08 -21.12 -24.37
N ALA A 510 -44.70 -20.26 -25.19
CA ALA A 510 -44.43 -18.83 -25.19
C ALA A 510 -44.90 -18.15 -23.90
N ALA A 511 -45.98 -18.63 -23.27
CA ALA A 511 -46.41 -18.16 -21.96
C ALA A 511 -45.39 -18.54 -20.87
N ASN A 512 -44.85 -19.76 -20.88
CA ASN A 512 -43.79 -20.17 -19.95
C ASN A 512 -42.49 -19.37 -20.15
N ILE A 513 -42.10 -19.08 -21.40
CA ILE A 513 -40.92 -18.25 -21.70
C ILE A 513 -41.13 -16.81 -21.19
N LEU A 514 -42.32 -16.24 -21.41
CA LEU A 514 -42.67 -14.91 -20.90
C LEU A 514 -42.62 -14.85 -19.36
N ASP A 515 -43.12 -15.88 -18.68
CA ASP A 515 -43.10 -15.98 -17.21
C ASP A 515 -41.67 -16.08 -16.63
N GLU A 516 -40.78 -16.92 -17.20
CA GLU A 516 -39.37 -16.95 -16.79
C GLU A 516 -38.63 -15.64 -17.13
N LEU A 517 -38.92 -14.99 -18.27
CA LEU A 517 -38.38 -13.65 -18.59
C LEU A 517 -38.85 -12.58 -17.57
N GLN A 518 -40.13 -12.59 -17.22
CA GLN A 518 -40.71 -11.67 -16.22
C GLN A 518 -40.09 -11.89 -14.84
N LYS A 519 -39.93 -13.14 -14.39
CA LYS A 519 -39.21 -13.48 -13.14
C LYS A 519 -37.76 -13.00 -13.17
N GLY A 520 -37.05 -13.23 -14.28
CA GLY A 520 -35.66 -12.82 -14.46
C GLY A 520 -35.49 -11.31 -14.33
N LEU A 521 -36.25 -10.54 -15.12
CA LEU A 521 -36.17 -9.08 -15.10
C LEU A 521 -36.64 -8.49 -13.75
N LYS A 522 -37.67 -9.07 -13.12
CA LYS A 522 -38.08 -8.72 -11.75
C LYS A 522 -36.94 -8.90 -10.75
N ALA A 523 -36.26 -10.05 -10.76
CA ALA A 523 -35.12 -10.32 -9.91
C ALA A 523 -33.95 -9.35 -10.19
N THR A 524 -33.66 -9.07 -11.46
CA THR A 524 -32.60 -8.12 -11.87
C THR A 524 -32.85 -6.73 -11.28
N LEU A 525 -34.07 -6.21 -11.40
CA LEU A 525 -34.44 -4.89 -10.85
C LEU A 525 -34.40 -4.87 -9.32
N GLN A 526 -34.85 -5.94 -8.65
CA GLN A 526 -34.78 -6.05 -7.19
C GLN A 526 -33.34 -6.15 -6.68
N THR A 527 -32.46 -6.89 -7.38
CA THR A 527 -31.02 -6.95 -7.05
C THR A 527 -30.37 -5.58 -7.26
N LYS A 528 -30.64 -4.87 -8.37
CA LYS A 528 -30.12 -3.51 -8.58
C LYS A 528 -30.61 -2.53 -7.51
N GLN A 529 -31.88 -2.62 -7.10
CA GLN A 529 -32.42 -1.83 -5.99
C GLN A 529 -31.65 -2.12 -4.68
N ALA A 530 -31.46 -3.40 -4.34
CA ALA A 530 -30.76 -3.82 -3.13
C ALA A 530 -29.29 -3.34 -3.14
N MET A 531 -28.58 -3.49 -4.25
CA MET A 531 -27.20 -2.99 -4.42
C MET A 531 -27.10 -1.48 -4.21
N LEU A 532 -28.02 -0.69 -4.77
CA LEU A 532 -28.02 0.78 -4.61
C LEU A 532 -28.42 1.22 -3.19
N ILE A 533 -29.33 0.49 -2.53
CA ILE A 533 -29.66 0.69 -1.12
C ILE A 533 -28.45 0.35 -0.23
N GLU A 534 -27.71 -0.72 -0.54
CA GLU A 534 -26.50 -1.08 0.21
C GLU A 534 -25.34 -0.11 -0.04
N GLN A 535 -25.08 0.29 -1.29
CA GLN A 535 -24.04 1.27 -1.64
C GLN A 535 -24.29 2.61 -0.93
N SER A 536 -25.51 3.14 -0.98
CA SER A 536 -25.87 4.34 -0.21
C SER A 536 -25.77 4.12 1.30
N SER A 537 -26.17 2.95 1.81
CA SER A 537 -26.00 2.57 3.22
C SER A 537 -24.54 2.44 3.65
N LYS A 538 -23.64 2.04 2.76
CA LYS A 538 -22.20 2.01 2.97
C LYS A 538 -21.64 3.43 3.04
N VAL A 539 -21.97 4.30 2.08
CA VAL A 539 -21.53 5.70 2.10
C VAL A 539 -22.05 6.45 3.33
N PHE A 540 -23.26 6.16 3.83
CA PHE A 540 -23.73 6.68 5.13
C PHE A 540 -22.83 6.27 6.30
N ARG A 541 -22.50 4.97 6.38
CA ARG A 541 -21.63 4.40 7.41
C ARG A 541 -20.21 4.98 7.34
N GLU A 542 -19.69 5.22 6.14
CA GLU A 542 -18.38 5.85 5.92
C GLU A 542 -18.41 7.38 6.11
N ILE A 543 -19.57 8.03 6.12
CA ILE A 543 -19.71 9.46 6.43
C ILE A 543 -19.79 9.72 7.95
N ASP A 544 -20.43 8.84 8.71
CA ASP A 544 -20.50 8.98 10.16
C ASP A 544 -19.19 8.54 10.84
N ARG A 545 -18.35 9.53 11.17
CA ARG A 545 -17.10 9.38 11.94
C ARG A 545 -17.24 8.66 13.31
N PHE A 546 -18.45 8.41 13.79
CA PHE A 546 -18.70 7.59 14.99
C PHE A 546 -19.16 6.16 14.68
N HIS A 547 -19.50 5.82 13.44
CA HIS A 547 -20.02 4.50 13.08
C HIS A 547 -19.09 3.36 13.50
N HIS A 548 -17.79 3.46 13.22
CA HIS A 548 -16.80 2.45 13.64
C HIS A 548 -16.76 2.26 15.17
N LEU A 549 -17.04 3.30 15.95
CA LEU A 549 -17.13 3.21 17.41
C LEU A 549 -18.46 2.61 17.88
N ASP A 550 -19.58 2.94 17.23
CA ASP A 550 -20.87 2.37 17.58
C ASP A 550 -20.96 0.87 17.22
N ASP A 551 -20.38 0.45 16.08
CA ASP A 551 -20.27 -0.96 15.73
C ASP A 551 -19.23 -1.71 16.60
N LEU A 552 -18.12 -1.07 17.02
CA LEU A 552 -17.24 -1.59 18.09
C LEU A 552 -18.06 -1.85 19.36
N PHE A 553 -18.82 -0.87 19.86
CA PHE A 553 -19.58 -1.04 21.12
C PHE A 553 -20.72 -2.05 21.02
N LYS A 554 -21.32 -2.22 19.84
CA LYS A 554 -22.29 -3.26 19.52
C LYS A 554 -21.66 -4.66 19.51
N GLN A 555 -20.43 -4.81 18.98
CA GLN A 555 -19.67 -6.05 19.07
C GLN A 555 -19.21 -6.36 20.51
N LEU A 556 -18.90 -5.33 21.31
CA LEU A 556 -18.51 -5.47 22.72
C LEU A 556 -19.68 -5.64 23.69
N GLU A 557 -20.92 -5.41 23.25
CA GLU A 557 -22.10 -5.42 24.13
C GLU A 557 -22.34 -6.76 24.88
N PRO A 558 -22.07 -7.96 24.29
CA PRO A 558 -22.11 -9.22 25.03
C PRO A 558 -21.11 -9.26 26.20
N VAL A 559 -19.90 -8.72 26.03
CA VAL A 559 -18.87 -8.66 27.08
C VAL A 559 -19.24 -7.65 28.17
N LEU A 560 -19.86 -6.53 27.78
CA LEU A 560 -20.36 -5.50 28.71
C LEU A 560 -21.56 -5.96 29.56
N LYS A 561 -22.29 -7.00 29.12
CA LYS A 561 -23.45 -7.60 29.79
C LYS A 561 -23.13 -8.88 30.58
N LEU A 562 -21.93 -9.46 30.43
CA LEU A 562 -21.55 -10.72 31.08
C LEU A 562 -21.33 -10.53 32.59
N ASP A 563 -22.05 -11.26 33.44
CA ASP A 563 -21.80 -11.24 34.90
C ASP A 563 -20.65 -12.18 35.27
N ASN A 564 -19.42 -11.70 35.08
CA ASN A 564 -18.19 -12.38 35.48
C ASN A 564 -17.34 -11.45 36.39
N PRO A 565 -17.04 -11.84 37.64
CA PRO A 565 -16.18 -11.08 38.53
C PRO A 565 -14.80 -10.73 37.96
N GLU A 566 -14.20 -11.61 37.14
CA GLU A 566 -12.86 -11.40 36.58
C GLU A 566 -12.84 -10.35 35.46
N LEU A 567 -13.97 -10.09 34.80
CA LEU A 567 -14.08 -9.09 33.73
C LEU A 567 -14.32 -7.65 34.24
N LYS A 568 -14.43 -7.44 35.56
CA LYS A 568 -14.87 -6.14 36.11
C LYS A 568 -13.96 -4.95 35.80
N GLU A 569 -12.64 -5.12 35.77
CA GLU A 569 -11.72 -4.02 35.40
C GLU A 569 -11.81 -3.70 33.89
N ILE A 570 -11.93 -4.72 33.04
CA ILE A 570 -12.14 -4.55 31.58
C ILE A 570 -13.48 -3.85 31.31
N GLN A 571 -14.57 -4.30 31.95
CA GLN A 571 -15.88 -3.67 31.84
C GLN A 571 -15.88 -2.23 32.37
N ALA A 572 -15.05 -1.89 33.36
CA ALA A 572 -14.87 -0.52 33.80
C ALA A 572 -14.18 0.32 32.72
N ILE A 573 -13.05 -0.15 32.17
CA ILE A 573 -12.31 0.52 31.09
C ILE A 573 -13.19 0.73 29.85
N LEU A 574 -13.97 -0.28 29.44
CA LEU A 574 -14.88 -0.16 28.29
C LEU A 574 -16.07 0.77 28.56
N ARG A 575 -16.61 0.83 29.78
CA ARG A 575 -17.67 1.80 30.14
C ARG A 575 -17.12 3.22 30.25
N GLU A 576 -15.88 3.39 30.71
CA GLU A 576 -15.16 4.68 30.71
C GLU A 576 -15.00 5.20 29.27
N MET A 577 -14.53 4.34 28.35
CA MET A 577 -14.46 4.62 26.91
C MET A 577 -15.83 4.99 26.32
N GLN A 578 -16.89 4.26 26.69
CA GLN A 578 -18.25 4.53 26.21
C GLN A 578 -18.75 5.92 26.64
N GLN A 579 -18.44 6.36 27.87
CA GLN A 579 -18.78 7.70 28.35
C GLN A 579 -17.94 8.80 27.68
N GLU A 580 -16.64 8.57 27.47
CA GLU A 580 -15.80 9.50 26.71
C GLU A 580 -16.25 9.63 25.26
N ILE A 581 -16.76 8.57 24.62
CA ILE A 581 -17.31 8.62 23.26
C ILE A 581 -18.62 9.41 23.19
N LEU A 582 -19.50 9.28 24.20
CA LEU A 582 -20.70 10.14 24.30
C LEU A 582 -20.30 11.62 24.43
N SER A 583 -19.32 11.92 25.29
CA SER A 583 -18.74 13.27 25.42
C SER A 583 -18.07 13.76 24.13
N ALA A 584 -17.38 12.87 23.39
CA ALA A 584 -16.76 13.16 22.10
C ALA A 584 -17.79 13.41 20.98
N LYS A 585 -18.99 12.80 21.06
CA LYS A 585 -20.14 13.09 20.18
C LYS A 585 -20.67 14.50 20.44
N GLU A 586 -20.91 14.87 21.70
CA GLU A 586 -21.33 16.22 22.09
C GLU A 586 -20.29 17.29 21.70
N GLN A 587 -19.00 17.03 21.94
CA GLN A 587 -17.89 17.92 21.63
C GLN A 587 -17.40 17.87 20.17
N GLN A 588 -18.04 17.05 19.32
CA GLN A 588 -17.71 16.86 17.91
C GLN A 588 -16.21 16.65 17.63
N PHE A 589 -15.64 15.59 18.19
CA PHE A 589 -14.24 15.21 17.94
C PHE A 589 -14.00 14.89 16.45
N SER A 590 -12.82 15.30 15.96
CA SER A 590 -12.32 14.92 14.63
C SER A 590 -11.90 13.44 14.60
N ALA A 591 -11.86 12.83 13.40
CA ALA A 591 -11.39 11.44 13.24
C ALA A 591 -10.01 11.20 13.89
N SER A 592 -9.10 12.17 13.80
CA SER A 592 -7.78 12.13 14.48
C SER A 592 -7.85 12.10 16.01
N LYS A 593 -8.82 12.79 16.63
CA LYS A 593 -9.07 12.72 18.08
C LYS A 593 -9.75 11.41 18.47
N LEU A 594 -10.64 10.90 17.62
CA LEU A 594 -11.32 9.62 17.86
C LEU A 594 -10.34 8.44 17.75
N ALA A 595 -9.44 8.44 16.77
CA ALA A 595 -8.33 7.48 16.69
C ALA A 595 -7.43 7.55 17.93
N LEU A 596 -7.06 8.75 18.40
CA LEU A 596 -6.27 8.92 19.63
C LEU A 596 -7.01 8.44 20.89
N LEU A 597 -8.34 8.59 20.95
CA LEU A 597 -9.18 8.07 22.02
C LEU A 597 -9.19 6.53 21.99
N THR A 598 -9.45 5.91 20.84
CA THR A 598 -9.39 4.46 20.64
C THR A 598 -8.01 3.90 21.00
N GLU A 599 -6.93 4.55 20.56
CA GLU A 599 -5.55 4.19 20.89
C GLU A 599 -5.24 4.31 22.39
N THR A 600 -5.75 5.35 23.06
CA THR A 600 -5.63 5.51 24.53
C THR A 600 -6.29 4.35 25.26
N TYR A 601 -7.46 3.90 24.81
CA TYR A 601 -8.17 2.78 25.43
C TYR A 601 -7.59 1.40 25.07
N TYR A 602 -7.08 1.23 23.85
CA TYR A 602 -6.27 0.07 23.48
C TYR A 602 -5.02 -0.05 24.37
N MET A 603 -4.31 1.07 24.60
CA MET A 603 -3.17 1.12 25.52
C MET A 603 -3.56 0.85 26.99
N LYS A 604 -4.73 1.32 27.47
CA LYS A 604 -5.26 0.94 28.80
C LYS A 604 -5.48 -0.58 28.92
N LEU A 605 -6.01 -1.22 27.87
CA LEU A 605 -6.30 -2.66 27.85
C LEU A 605 -5.04 -3.53 27.70
N ASP A 606 -4.09 -3.15 26.85
CA ASP A 606 -2.80 -3.86 26.78
C ASP A 606 -1.97 -3.66 28.07
N ALA A 607 -2.01 -2.47 28.68
CA ALA A 607 -1.44 -2.25 30.01
C ALA A 607 -2.16 -3.04 31.12
N TYR A 608 -3.42 -3.44 30.94
CA TYR A 608 -4.07 -4.43 31.82
C TYR A 608 -3.58 -5.84 31.52
N ARG A 609 -3.60 -6.26 30.25
CA ARG A 609 -3.12 -7.58 29.75
C ARG A 609 -1.69 -7.90 30.23
N ASN A 610 -0.78 -6.93 30.14
CA ASN A 610 0.61 -7.08 30.61
C ASN A 610 0.75 -7.11 32.15
N ARG A 611 -0.26 -6.68 32.91
CA ARG A 611 -0.33 -6.82 34.39
C ARG A 611 -0.98 -8.13 34.84
N THR A 612 -1.96 -8.67 34.10
CA THR A 612 -2.78 -9.83 34.52
C THR A 612 -2.54 -11.12 33.74
N GLY A 613 -1.74 -11.09 32.66
CA GLY A 613 -1.54 -12.24 31.76
C GLY A 613 -0.90 -13.49 32.38
N ASN A 614 -0.32 -13.39 33.58
CA ASN A 614 0.21 -14.53 34.34
C ASN A 614 -0.69 -14.96 35.52
N SER A 615 -1.82 -14.30 35.77
CA SER A 615 -2.63 -14.47 36.98
C SER A 615 -4.12 -14.77 36.76
N SER A 616 -4.71 -14.46 35.60
CA SER A 616 -6.11 -14.84 35.27
C SER A 616 -6.25 -15.37 33.83
N PRO A 617 -5.90 -16.65 33.56
CA PRO A 617 -5.93 -17.22 32.21
C PRO A 617 -7.30 -17.21 31.51
N GLN A 618 -8.39 -17.20 32.27
CA GLN A 618 -9.77 -17.21 31.72
C GLN A 618 -10.16 -15.87 31.07
N VAL A 619 -9.42 -14.79 31.36
CA VAL A 619 -9.69 -13.43 30.87
C VAL A 619 -8.98 -13.15 29.53
N LEU A 620 -7.87 -13.85 29.25
CA LEU A 620 -7.04 -13.61 28.06
C LEU A 620 -7.80 -13.71 26.72
N PRO A 621 -8.67 -14.72 26.45
CA PRO A 621 -9.39 -14.80 25.18
C PRO A 621 -10.30 -13.59 24.93
N TYR A 622 -10.91 -13.03 25.98
CA TYR A 622 -11.70 -11.81 25.88
C TYR A 622 -10.81 -10.60 25.58
N LEU A 623 -9.67 -10.45 26.26
CA LEU A 623 -8.72 -9.36 25.99
C LEU A 623 -8.18 -9.40 24.56
N ASP A 624 -7.76 -10.57 24.07
CA ASP A 624 -7.23 -10.72 22.73
C ASP A 624 -8.31 -10.42 21.67
N GLN A 625 -9.56 -10.85 21.89
CA GLN A 625 -10.68 -10.50 21.00
C GLN A 625 -11.02 -9.00 21.03
N ILE A 626 -11.08 -8.37 22.21
CA ILE A 626 -11.33 -6.92 22.35
C ILE A 626 -10.21 -6.13 21.65
N ASN A 627 -8.95 -6.50 21.88
CA ASN A 627 -7.79 -5.84 21.28
C ASN A 627 -7.80 -5.96 19.75
N MET A 628 -8.20 -7.10 19.18
CA MET A 628 -8.35 -7.26 17.73
C MET A 628 -9.41 -6.31 17.14
N ILE A 629 -10.63 -6.28 17.72
CA ILE A 629 -11.71 -5.42 17.20
C ILE A 629 -11.35 -3.92 17.41
N MET A 630 -10.64 -3.59 18.49
CA MET A 630 -10.14 -2.22 18.72
C MET A 630 -9.00 -1.83 17.76
N LEU A 631 -8.12 -2.75 17.38
CA LEU A 631 -7.10 -2.51 16.35
C LEU A 631 -7.75 -2.27 14.99
N GLU A 632 -8.71 -3.12 14.59
CA GLU A 632 -9.49 -2.94 13.36
C GLU A 632 -10.23 -1.59 13.36
N THR A 633 -10.85 -1.21 14.49
CA THR A 633 -11.50 0.10 14.65
C THR A 633 -10.49 1.25 14.50
N LEU A 634 -9.31 1.14 15.11
CA LEU A 634 -8.25 2.14 15.07
C LEU A 634 -7.63 2.28 13.66
N GLU A 635 -7.43 1.18 12.95
CA GLU A 635 -6.91 1.19 11.57
C GLU A 635 -7.92 1.82 10.60
N ASN A 636 -9.21 1.48 10.72
CA ASN A 636 -10.28 2.14 9.96
C ASN A 636 -10.31 3.65 10.23
N GLN A 637 -10.37 4.08 11.51
CA GLN A 637 -10.36 5.51 11.88
C GLN A 637 -9.12 6.26 11.39
N ARG A 638 -7.96 5.59 11.31
CA ARG A 638 -6.73 6.15 10.74
C ARG A 638 -6.84 6.30 9.22
N ALA A 639 -7.40 5.32 8.52
CA ALA A 639 -7.66 5.39 7.08
C ALA A 639 -8.74 6.42 6.68
N GLU A 640 -9.69 6.73 7.57
CA GLU A 640 -10.64 7.82 7.35
C GLU A 640 -9.97 9.19 7.21
N SER A 641 -8.86 9.42 7.94
CA SER A 641 -8.22 10.74 8.05
C SER A 641 -7.59 11.28 6.76
N THR A 642 -7.42 10.44 5.74
CA THR A 642 -6.78 10.78 4.45
C THR A 642 -7.74 10.81 3.26
N SER A 643 -9.02 10.45 3.43
CA SER A 643 -9.93 10.10 2.31
C SER A 643 -11.09 11.09 2.05
N VAL A 644 -11.00 12.32 2.55
CA VAL A 644 -12.07 13.35 2.46
C VAL A 644 -12.65 13.55 1.06
N GLU A 645 -11.80 13.63 0.03
CA GLU A 645 -12.22 13.83 -1.37
C GLU A 645 -12.86 12.57 -1.96
N LYS A 646 -12.38 11.39 -1.54
CA LYS A 646 -12.90 10.08 -1.95
C LYS A 646 -14.35 9.90 -1.46
N LYS A 647 -14.66 10.25 -0.21
CA LYS A 647 -16.02 10.16 0.35
C LYS A 647 -17.04 11.06 -0.37
N ILE A 648 -16.63 12.27 -0.79
CA ILE A 648 -17.47 13.15 -1.61
C ILE A 648 -17.68 12.57 -3.02
N TYR A 649 -16.62 12.01 -3.62
CA TYR A 649 -16.70 11.35 -4.93
C TYR A 649 -17.61 10.10 -4.89
N GLU A 650 -17.48 9.24 -3.88
CA GLU A 650 -18.33 8.06 -3.69
C GLU A 650 -19.79 8.43 -3.42
N SER A 651 -20.04 9.55 -2.72
CA SER A 651 -21.39 10.13 -2.58
C SER A 651 -21.97 10.59 -3.91
N LEU A 652 -21.15 11.23 -4.76
CA LEU A 652 -21.55 11.70 -6.09
C LEU A 652 -21.85 10.54 -7.05
N GLU A 653 -20.99 9.53 -7.13
CA GLU A 653 -21.20 8.36 -7.99
C GLU A 653 -22.42 7.53 -7.53
N THR A 654 -22.59 7.34 -6.22
CA THR A 654 -23.79 6.67 -5.68
C THR A 654 -25.06 7.49 -5.94
N HIS A 655 -24.98 8.83 -5.87
CA HIS A 655 -26.09 9.72 -6.21
C HIS A 655 -26.47 9.61 -7.70
N ARG A 656 -25.48 9.58 -8.60
CA ARG A 656 -25.67 9.37 -10.05
C ARG A 656 -26.32 8.01 -10.34
N ALA A 657 -25.77 6.93 -9.79
CA ALA A 657 -26.28 5.58 -10.00
C ALA A 657 -27.73 5.40 -9.48
N LEU A 658 -28.07 6.05 -8.36
CA LEU A 658 -29.45 6.17 -7.89
C LEU A 658 -30.32 6.96 -8.86
N ASP A 659 -29.89 8.14 -9.31
CA ASP A 659 -30.69 9.02 -10.18
C ASP A 659 -30.94 8.43 -11.57
N ASP A 660 -29.93 7.80 -12.19
CA ASP A 660 -30.05 7.12 -13.47
C ASP A 660 -30.97 5.89 -13.38
N PHE A 661 -30.94 5.14 -12.28
CA PHE A 661 -31.86 4.02 -12.06
C PHE A 661 -33.29 4.50 -11.78
N ILE A 662 -33.48 5.53 -10.94
CA ILE A 662 -34.80 6.13 -10.67
C ILE A 662 -35.44 6.64 -11.97
N ARG A 663 -34.66 7.31 -12.84
CA ARG A 663 -35.11 7.78 -14.16
C ARG A 663 -35.46 6.62 -15.09
N GLY A 664 -34.62 5.59 -15.16
CA GLY A 664 -34.85 4.41 -16.02
C GLY A 664 -35.95 3.46 -15.55
N LEU A 665 -36.39 3.51 -14.28
CA LEU A 665 -37.46 2.63 -13.76
C LEU A 665 -38.81 2.82 -14.47
N ASP A 666 -39.03 3.96 -15.12
CA ASP A 666 -40.23 4.22 -15.91
C ASP A 666 -40.28 3.40 -17.21
N ASP A 667 -39.12 3.12 -17.83
CA ASP A 667 -39.02 2.35 -19.08
C ASP A 667 -39.47 0.88 -18.89
N PHE A 668 -39.36 0.36 -17.66
CA PHE A 668 -39.75 -1.02 -17.33
C PHE A 668 -41.27 -1.22 -17.10
N LYS A 669 -42.08 -0.16 -17.15
CA LYS A 669 -43.54 -0.25 -16.93
C LYS A 669 -44.26 -1.14 -17.95
N GLY A 670 -43.70 -1.33 -19.14
CA GLY A 670 -44.28 -2.17 -20.20
C GLY A 670 -44.25 -3.68 -19.94
N PHE A 671 -43.40 -4.17 -19.02
CA PHE A 671 -43.10 -5.61 -18.88
C PHE A 671 -44.04 -6.41 -17.95
N ASN A 672 -44.96 -5.74 -17.25
CA ASN A 672 -45.97 -6.36 -16.37
C ASN A 672 -45.36 -7.32 -15.30
N LEU A 673 -44.36 -6.84 -14.56
CA LEU A 673 -43.46 -7.65 -13.70
C LEU A 673 -44.00 -8.04 -12.31
N ASP A 674 -45.28 -7.77 -11.99
CA ASP A 674 -45.82 -7.89 -10.63
C ASP A 674 -44.92 -7.19 -9.58
N LEU A 675 -44.52 -5.95 -9.89
CA LEU A 675 -43.51 -5.21 -9.14
C LEU A 675 -43.97 -3.75 -8.95
N ASN A 676 -43.96 -3.26 -7.72
CA ASN A 676 -44.39 -1.90 -7.39
C ASN A 676 -43.29 -0.88 -7.72
N LEU A 677 -43.09 -0.59 -9.00
CA LEU A 677 -42.06 0.33 -9.49
C LEU A 677 -42.12 1.72 -8.84
N THR A 678 -43.32 2.21 -8.51
CA THR A 678 -43.52 3.51 -7.84
C THR A 678 -43.06 3.49 -6.38
N GLU A 679 -43.18 2.36 -5.68
CA GLU A 679 -42.65 2.18 -4.33
C GLU A 679 -41.12 1.99 -4.32
N MET A 680 -40.60 1.27 -5.31
CA MET A 680 -39.15 1.17 -5.57
C MET A 680 -38.55 2.56 -5.85
N GLN A 681 -39.18 3.37 -6.72
CA GLN A 681 -38.79 4.76 -6.98
C GLN A 681 -38.84 5.62 -5.70
N ARG A 682 -39.89 5.48 -4.88
CA ARG A 682 -40.03 6.20 -3.60
C ARG A 682 -38.88 5.86 -2.65
N GLU A 683 -38.61 4.58 -2.40
CA GLU A 683 -37.55 4.16 -1.49
C GLU A 683 -36.16 4.61 -1.98
N LEU A 684 -35.86 4.47 -3.26
CA LEU A 684 -34.59 4.93 -3.84
C LEU A 684 -34.44 6.46 -3.75
N PHE A 685 -35.52 7.21 -3.96
CA PHE A 685 -35.52 8.67 -3.80
C PHE A 685 -35.35 9.11 -2.34
N GLU A 686 -35.90 8.36 -1.38
CA GLU A 686 -35.63 8.54 0.05
C GLU A 686 -34.13 8.32 0.34
N LYS A 687 -33.51 7.23 -0.12
CA LYS A 687 -32.05 7.02 0.02
C LYS A 687 -31.24 8.14 -0.64
N GLN A 688 -31.61 8.55 -1.86
CA GLN A 688 -30.94 9.62 -2.59
C GLN A 688 -31.04 10.97 -1.85
N THR A 689 -32.16 11.22 -1.16
CA THR A 689 -32.39 12.43 -0.36
C THR A 689 -31.55 12.42 0.91
N ILE A 690 -31.53 11.31 1.65
CA ILE A 690 -30.66 11.15 2.82
C ILE A 690 -29.18 11.29 2.39
N LEU A 691 -28.78 10.78 1.21
CA LEU A 691 -27.39 10.85 0.70
C LEU A 691 -26.91 12.30 0.54
N LYS A 692 -27.72 13.17 -0.06
CA LYS A 692 -27.44 14.61 -0.17
C LYS A 692 -27.29 15.25 1.22
N GLN A 693 -28.19 14.92 2.15
CA GLN A 693 -28.16 15.44 3.52
C GLN A 693 -26.92 14.99 4.30
N SER A 694 -26.57 13.70 4.27
CA SER A 694 -25.37 13.18 4.94
C SER A 694 -24.08 13.76 4.35
N THR A 695 -24.02 13.97 3.04
CA THR A 695 -22.86 14.62 2.38
C THR A 695 -22.74 16.09 2.83
N ALA A 696 -23.85 16.81 2.97
CA ALA A 696 -23.86 18.18 3.47
C ALA A 696 -23.46 18.26 4.96
N ASP A 697 -23.98 17.35 5.78
CA ASP A 697 -23.59 17.14 7.18
C ASP A 697 -22.08 16.89 7.30
N TYR A 698 -21.50 16.06 6.44
CA TYR A 698 -20.07 15.74 6.39
C TYR A 698 -19.22 16.99 6.07
N ILE A 699 -19.60 17.73 5.03
CA ILE A 699 -18.93 18.96 4.59
C ILE A 699 -18.92 20.01 5.70
N TYR A 700 -20.02 20.17 6.43
CA TYR A 700 -20.09 21.05 7.60
C TYR A 700 -19.22 20.53 8.77
N LYS A 701 -19.37 19.26 9.15
CA LYS A 701 -18.70 18.65 10.32
C LYS A 701 -17.18 18.58 10.19
N GLU A 702 -16.65 18.38 8.98
CA GLU A 702 -15.22 18.38 8.67
C GLU A 702 -14.72 19.71 8.08
N LYS A 703 -15.59 20.74 8.01
CA LYS A 703 -15.28 22.13 7.59
C LYS A 703 -14.63 22.20 6.19
N ILE A 704 -15.17 21.44 5.25
CA ILE A 704 -14.64 21.33 3.88
C ILE A 704 -15.01 22.60 3.09
N PRO A 705 -14.03 23.34 2.52
CA PRO A 705 -14.32 24.51 1.70
C PRO A 705 -15.17 24.15 0.47
N LEU A 706 -16.25 24.89 0.22
CA LEU A 706 -17.22 24.57 -0.84
C LEU A 706 -16.60 24.67 -2.24
N GLU A 707 -15.55 25.46 -2.42
CA GLU A 707 -14.75 25.52 -3.65
C GLU A 707 -14.06 24.18 -3.95
N ARG A 708 -13.62 23.44 -2.91
CA ARG A 708 -13.05 22.10 -3.05
C ARG A 708 -14.13 21.08 -3.39
N VAL A 709 -15.32 21.19 -2.79
CA VAL A 709 -16.49 20.37 -3.15
C VAL A 709 -16.91 20.63 -4.60
N GLN A 710 -16.90 21.89 -5.04
CA GLN A 710 -17.19 22.27 -6.43
C GLN A 710 -16.16 21.69 -7.40
N ALA A 711 -14.87 21.69 -7.04
CA ALA A 711 -13.81 21.10 -7.87
C ALA A 711 -13.98 19.58 -8.05
N ILE A 712 -14.41 18.85 -7.01
CA ILE A 712 -14.72 17.41 -7.09
C ILE A 712 -15.96 17.16 -7.96
N CYS A 713 -17.01 17.98 -7.82
CA CYS A 713 -18.25 17.82 -8.57
C CYS A 713 -18.11 18.22 -10.04
N GLY A 714 -17.34 19.26 -10.34
CA GLY A 714 -17.26 19.86 -11.68
C GLY A 714 -18.59 20.47 -12.16
N GLU A 715 -18.56 21.07 -13.35
CA GLU A 715 -19.75 21.71 -13.95
C GLU A 715 -20.82 20.70 -14.38
N THR A 716 -20.46 19.45 -14.67
CA THR A 716 -21.42 18.39 -15.05
C THR A 716 -22.33 17.94 -13.92
N ASN A 717 -21.93 18.12 -12.65
CA ASN A 717 -22.72 17.71 -11.48
C ASN A 717 -23.20 18.91 -10.65
N LYS A 718 -23.35 20.07 -11.28
CA LYS A 718 -23.72 21.33 -10.64
C LYS A 718 -25.01 21.25 -9.81
N ALA A 719 -25.97 20.41 -10.21
CA ALA A 719 -27.21 20.18 -9.46
C ALA A 719 -26.97 19.50 -8.10
N PHE A 720 -26.16 18.44 -8.05
CA PHE A 720 -25.76 17.77 -6.81
C PHE A 720 -24.96 18.73 -5.92
N TYR A 721 -23.93 19.38 -6.49
CA TYR A 721 -23.13 20.39 -5.80
C TYR A 721 -24.02 21.47 -5.16
N SER A 722 -24.92 22.10 -5.92
CA SER A 722 -25.79 23.15 -5.39
C SER A 722 -26.69 22.64 -4.25
N ASN A 723 -27.28 21.44 -4.39
CA ASN A 723 -28.17 20.90 -3.35
C ASN A 723 -27.43 20.66 -2.03
N VAL A 724 -26.24 20.04 -2.11
CA VAL A 724 -25.37 19.75 -0.97
C VAL A 724 -24.76 21.03 -0.38
N ALA A 725 -24.33 21.98 -1.21
CA ALA A 725 -23.78 23.26 -0.78
C ALA A 725 -24.81 24.13 -0.06
N TYR A 726 -26.05 24.26 -0.57
CA TYR A 726 -27.11 25.00 0.12
C TYR A 726 -27.44 24.39 1.48
N GLN A 727 -27.46 23.06 1.60
CA GLN A 727 -27.68 22.38 2.87
C GLN A 727 -26.49 22.60 3.83
N ALA A 728 -25.25 22.51 3.36
CA ALA A 728 -24.05 22.76 4.16
C ALA A 728 -24.00 24.22 4.66
N ILE A 729 -24.36 25.21 3.84
CA ILE A 729 -24.47 26.61 4.24
C ILE A 729 -25.56 26.78 5.32
N ALA A 730 -26.72 26.15 5.15
CA ALA A 730 -27.80 26.19 6.14
C ALA A 730 -27.43 25.52 7.48
N LEU A 731 -26.48 24.59 7.49
CA LEU A 731 -25.90 23.99 8.71
C LEU A 731 -24.85 24.87 9.38
N GLY A 732 -24.25 25.82 8.66
CA GLY A 732 -23.25 26.75 9.17
C GLY A 732 -21.90 26.75 8.45
N THR A 733 -21.76 26.06 7.30
CA THR A 733 -20.56 26.19 6.46
C THR A 733 -20.50 27.60 5.85
N PRO A 734 -19.36 28.32 5.92
CA PRO A 734 -19.24 29.64 5.33
C PRO A 734 -19.55 29.66 3.83
N ASP A 735 -20.36 30.63 3.40
CA ASP A 735 -20.60 30.89 1.97
C ASP A 735 -19.36 31.59 1.36
N PRO A 736 -18.73 31.04 0.30
CA PRO A 736 -17.62 31.68 -0.41
C PRO A 736 -17.93 33.10 -0.90
N ALA A 737 -19.18 33.39 -1.29
CA ALA A 737 -19.59 34.72 -1.73
C ALA A 737 -19.64 35.72 -0.56
N LEU A 738 -20.03 35.26 0.63
CA LEU A 738 -20.00 36.06 1.85
C LEU A 738 -18.55 36.28 2.34
N LEU A 739 -17.73 35.23 2.41
CA LEU A 739 -16.31 35.33 2.77
C LEU A 739 -15.53 36.26 1.83
N ALA A 740 -15.83 36.25 0.53
CA ALA A 740 -15.24 37.17 -0.43
C ALA A 740 -15.61 38.64 -0.12
N LYS A 741 -16.86 38.89 0.31
CA LYS A 741 -17.33 40.22 0.72
C LYS A 741 -16.78 40.65 2.07
N GLU A 742 -16.63 39.74 3.03
CA GLU A 742 -15.99 40.02 4.32
C GLU A 742 -14.52 40.43 4.12
N LYS A 743 -13.76 39.74 3.25
CA LYS A 743 -12.40 40.15 2.88
C LYS A 743 -12.33 41.48 2.13
N GLU A 744 -13.30 41.78 1.27
CA GLU A 744 -13.40 43.08 0.61
C GLU A 744 -13.65 44.22 1.60
N VAL A 745 -14.43 43.95 2.67
CA VAL A 745 -14.67 44.87 3.79
C VAL A 745 -13.46 45.00 4.71
N GLU A 746 -12.76 43.90 5.01
CA GLU A 746 -11.51 43.89 5.80
C GLU A 746 -10.41 44.72 5.11
N GLN A 747 -10.22 44.56 3.80
CA GLN A 747 -9.32 45.38 2.99
C GLN A 747 -9.75 46.86 2.91
N GLN A 748 -11.03 47.17 3.10
CA GLN A 748 -11.50 48.55 3.24
C GLN A 748 -11.16 49.12 4.62
N TYR A 749 -11.29 48.33 5.70
CA TYR A 749 -10.84 48.74 7.04
C TYR A 749 -9.32 48.95 7.12
N GLU A 750 -8.51 48.07 6.52
CA GLU A 750 -7.04 48.28 6.45
C GLU A 750 -6.69 49.59 5.73
N ARG A 751 -7.38 49.92 4.63
CA ARG A 751 -7.22 51.19 3.93
C ARG A 751 -7.67 52.40 4.75
N VAL A 752 -8.72 52.26 5.57
CA VAL A 752 -9.17 53.33 6.47
C VAL A 752 -8.12 53.57 7.56
N ASP A 753 -7.60 52.52 8.19
CA ASP A 753 -6.52 52.62 9.19
C ASP A 753 -5.20 53.21 8.60
N GLU A 754 -4.84 52.86 7.35
CA GLU A 754 -3.72 53.51 6.66
C GLU A 754 -4.00 55.00 6.37
N LEU A 755 -5.21 55.36 5.95
CA LEU A 755 -5.62 56.75 5.74
C LEU A 755 -5.70 57.54 7.05
N GLU A 756 -6.13 56.93 8.16
CA GLU A 756 -6.12 57.54 9.49
C GLU A 756 -4.68 57.79 9.96
N LYS A 757 -3.75 56.86 9.73
CA LYS A 757 -2.31 57.06 9.99
C LYS A 757 -1.70 58.17 9.13
N ILE A 758 -2.13 58.31 7.87
CA ILE A 758 -1.73 59.44 7.00
C ILE A 758 -2.31 60.75 7.52
N THR A 759 -3.59 60.77 7.89
CA THR A 759 -4.29 61.96 8.42
C THR A 759 -3.70 62.40 9.75
N ALA A 760 -3.40 61.49 10.67
CA ALA A 760 -2.72 61.77 11.93
C ALA A 760 -1.31 62.35 11.72
N ARG A 761 -0.54 61.83 10.74
CA ARG A 761 0.76 62.40 10.35
C ARG A 761 0.65 63.79 9.70
N GLN A 762 -0.44 64.07 8.98
CA GLN A 762 -0.71 65.40 8.44
C GLN A 762 -1.14 66.38 9.54
N GLN A 763 -2.01 65.95 10.45
CA GLN A 763 -2.45 66.72 11.62
C GLN A 763 -1.27 67.06 12.54
N GLN A 764 -0.41 66.09 12.83
CA GLN A 764 0.81 66.31 13.63
C GLN A 764 1.78 67.30 12.95
N LYS A 765 1.86 67.31 11.61
CA LYS A 765 2.62 68.33 10.86
C LYS A 765 1.94 69.70 10.86
N ILE A 766 0.61 69.77 10.87
CA ILE A 766 -0.14 71.02 11.02
C ILE A 766 0.08 71.59 12.43
N GLU A 767 0.06 70.77 13.47
CA GLU A 767 0.36 71.16 14.85
C GLU A 767 1.83 71.58 15.03
N GLU A 768 2.78 70.89 14.39
CA GLU A 768 4.18 71.29 14.33
C GLU A 768 4.34 72.65 13.62
N GLN A 769 3.68 72.86 12.48
CA GLN A 769 3.67 74.14 11.76
C GLN A 769 2.98 75.26 12.54
N GLN A 770 1.90 74.97 13.29
CA GLN A 770 1.23 75.93 14.15
C GLN A 770 2.09 76.29 15.38
N SER A 771 2.81 75.34 15.96
CA SER A 771 3.79 75.58 17.01
C SER A 771 4.95 76.45 16.52
N ILE A 772 5.47 76.18 15.32
CA ILE A 772 6.50 77.00 14.66
C ILE A 772 5.95 78.40 14.33
N LEU A 773 4.69 78.53 13.89
CA LEU A 773 4.06 79.84 13.66
C LEU A 773 3.91 80.63 14.96
N ALA A 774 3.41 80.02 16.04
CA ALA A 774 3.29 80.66 17.35
C ALA A 774 4.65 81.10 17.91
N GLN A 775 5.69 80.26 17.79
CA GLN A 775 7.06 80.62 18.18
C GLN A 775 7.62 81.76 17.32
N ASN A 776 7.30 81.82 16.03
CA ASN A 776 7.69 82.95 15.18
C ASN A 776 6.92 84.24 15.52
N GLU A 777 5.63 84.16 15.84
CA GLU A 777 4.85 85.32 16.30
C GLU A 777 5.34 85.84 17.64
N GLU A 778 5.66 84.95 18.60
CA GLU A 778 6.28 85.30 19.87
C GLU A 778 7.68 85.90 19.67
N LEU A 779 8.51 85.34 18.78
CA LEU A 779 9.82 85.88 18.44
C LEU A 779 9.72 87.25 17.74
N ILE A 780 8.71 87.49 16.91
CA ILE A 780 8.44 88.78 16.27
C ILE A 780 7.99 89.80 17.32
N ALA A 781 7.10 89.44 18.23
CA ALA A 781 6.68 90.30 19.34
C ALA A 781 7.84 90.63 20.29
N GLU A 782 8.69 89.65 20.60
CA GLU A 782 9.89 89.83 21.41
C GLU A 782 10.93 90.72 20.71
N GLN A 783 11.13 90.56 19.39
CA GLN A 783 11.98 91.45 18.60
C GLN A 783 11.42 92.88 18.50
N GLN A 784 10.11 93.07 18.33
CA GLN A 784 9.48 94.39 18.36
C GLN A 784 9.61 95.04 19.75
N GLY A 785 9.42 94.28 20.83
CA GLY A 785 9.69 94.74 22.20
C GLY A 785 11.15 95.16 22.39
N LYS A 786 12.10 94.36 21.88
CA LYS A 786 13.54 94.67 21.90
C LYS A 786 13.89 95.90 21.06
N ILE A 787 13.20 96.16 19.95
CA ILE A 787 13.39 97.38 19.14
C ILE A 787 12.89 98.61 19.91
N ILE A 788 11.66 98.57 20.44
CA ILE A 788 11.08 99.68 21.22
C ILE A 788 11.95 100.00 22.46
N GLN A 789 12.45 98.96 23.15
CA GLN A 789 13.40 99.14 24.25
C GLN A 789 14.73 99.74 23.79
N ARG A 790 15.26 99.33 22.63
CA ARG A 790 16.51 99.89 22.09
C ARG A 790 16.38 101.34 21.66
N ASP A 791 15.26 101.74 21.05
CA ASP A 791 15.03 103.14 20.67
C ASP A 791 14.91 104.05 21.91
N GLN A 792 14.19 103.58 22.95
CA GLN A 792 14.14 104.27 24.24
C GLN A 792 15.52 104.33 24.93
N HIS A 793 16.31 103.26 24.83
CA HIS A 793 17.64 103.20 25.43
C HIS A 793 18.67 104.04 24.66
N ILE A 794 18.56 104.17 23.33
CA ILE A 794 19.37 105.09 22.52
C ILE A 794 19.13 106.53 22.95
N GLY A 795 17.87 106.95 23.09
CA GLY A 795 17.54 108.30 23.58
C GLY A 795 18.11 108.61 24.98
N GLN A 796 18.16 107.61 25.86
CA GLN A 796 18.81 107.73 27.18
C GLN A 796 20.35 107.73 27.09
N ILE A 797 20.93 106.91 26.21
CA ILE A 797 22.38 106.82 25.99
C ILE A 797 22.94 108.12 25.41
N GLU A 798 22.23 108.80 24.50
CA GLU A 798 22.66 110.09 23.96
C GLU A 798 22.70 111.19 25.04
N GLU A 799 21.69 111.25 25.92
CA GLU A 799 21.65 112.22 27.02
C GLU A 799 22.70 111.92 28.11
N GLU A 800 23.01 110.64 28.35
CA GLU A 800 23.98 110.21 29.35
C GLU A 800 25.43 110.27 28.83
N LEU A 801 25.70 109.99 27.55
CA LEU A 801 27.02 110.17 26.92
C LEU A 801 27.53 111.61 27.07
N GLN A 802 26.64 112.59 26.92
CA GLN A 802 26.97 114.00 27.02
C GLN A 802 27.30 114.40 28.48
N LYS A 803 26.71 113.73 29.48
CA LYS A 803 27.03 113.90 30.90
C LYS A 803 28.32 113.14 31.29
N GLN A 804 28.54 111.95 30.74
CA GLN A 804 29.70 111.12 31.08
C GLN A 804 31.00 111.59 30.43
N ARG A 805 30.98 112.22 29.23
CA ARG A 805 32.18 112.86 28.64
C ARG A 805 32.86 113.84 29.61
N VAL A 806 32.09 114.68 30.29
CA VAL A 806 32.57 115.67 31.28
C VAL A 806 33.10 115.01 32.57
N LYS A 807 32.70 113.76 32.83
CA LYS A 807 33.05 113.02 34.06
C LYS A 807 34.27 112.11 33.89
N LEU A 808 34.42 111.48 32.72
CA LEU A 808 35.45 110.47 32.45
C LEU A 808 36.87 111.03 32.36
N GLU A 809 37.06 112.28 31.89
CA GLU A 809 38.36 112.96 31.92
C GLU A 809 38.95 113.02 33.35
N ASN A 810 38.09 113.07 34.38
CA ASN A 810 38.50 113.13 35.78
C ASN A 810 38.65 111.75 36.45
N GLN A 811 38.37 110.64 35.75
CA GLN A 811 38.42 109.28 36.34
C GLN A 811 39.41 108.33 35.65
N SER A 812 39.79 108.58 34.39
CA SER A 812 40.70 107.70 33.64
C SER A 812 42.07 107.51 34.31
N ALA A 813 42.57 108.51 35.05
CA ALA A 813 43.90 108.50 35.65
C ALA A 813 44.08 107.51 36.83
N VAL A 814 43.04 106.80 37.26
CA VAL A 814 43.06 105.97 38.48
C VAL A 814 42.87 104.46 38.19
N LEU A 815 42.30 104.08 37.05
CA LEU A 815 41.84 102.70 36.80
C LEU A 815 42.89 101.78 36.14
N ASP A 816 43.88 102.34 35.44
CA ASP A 816 44.92 101.62 34.69
C ASP A 816 45.77 100.64 35.55
N ALA A 817 45.77 100.81 36.88
CA ALA A 817 46.65 100.09 37.80
C ALA A 817 46.12 98.74 38.33
N HIS A 818 44.89 98.32 37.98
CA HIS A 818 44.27 97.15 38.65
C HIS A 818 43.60 96.10 37.76
N VAL A 819 42.93 96.48 36.66
CA VAL A 819 42.15 95.53 35.83
C VAL A 819 43.05 94.45 35.21
N THR A 820 44.29 94.81 34.88
CA THR A 820 45.34 93.94 34.32
C THR A 820 45.66 92.70 35.16
N ALA A 821 45.39 92.72 36.47
CA ALA A 821 45.85 91.69 37.41
C ALA A 821 44.92 90.47 37.57
N LEU A 822 43.64 90.56 37.17
CA LEU A 822 42.64 89.51 37.42
C LEU A 822 42.24 88.74 36.15
N GLY A 823 42.13 89.40 34.99
CA GLY A 823 41.76 88.75 33.73
C GLY A 823 42.75 87.68 33.23
N LEU A 824 43.97 87.64 33.79
CA LEU A 824 45.00 86.66 33.47
C LEU A 824 44.91 85.35 34.28
N LYS A 825 44.04 85.26 35.30
CA LYS A 825 43.94 84.09 36.20
C LYS A 825 42.74 83.16 35.93
N GLU A 826 41.71 83.65 35.26
CA GLU A 826 40.51 82.87 34.99
C GLU A 826 40.60 82.13 33.64
N ALA A 827 39.92 81.00 33.51
CA ALA A 827 39.83 80.17 32.30
C ALA A 827 41.15 79.65 31.67
N ALA A 828 42.33 80.05 32.15
CA ALA A 828 43.55 79.22 32.08
C ALA A 828 43.30 77.84 32.72
N ASN A 829 42.34 77.73 33.64
CA ASN A 829 41.83 76.46 34.16
C ASN A 829 41.11 75.58 33.11
N LYS A 830 40.75 76.12 31.93
CA LYS A 830 40.28 75.34 30.77
C LYS A 830 41.45 74.74 29.97
N GLN A 831 42.66 75.22 30.22
CA GLN A 831 43.94 74.62 29.80
C GLN A 831 44.40 73.50 30.76
N LEU A 832 43.57 73.13 31.74
CA LEU A 832 43.76 72.01 32.69
C LEU A 832 42.86 70.80 32.39
N GLN A 833 42.11 70.84 31.27
CA GLN A 833 41.49 69.66 30.64
C GLN A 833 41.75 69.68 29.11
N ALA A 834 42.97 69.57 28.56
CA ALA A 834 44.19 68.90 29.04
C ALA A 834 43.98 67.47 29.54
N LYS A 835 45.09 66.73 29.66
CA LYS A 835 45.25 65.52 30.48
C LYS A 835 44.34 64.32 30.22
N TYR A 836 43.36 64.42 29.33
CA TYR A 836 42.55 63.28 28.88
C TYR A 836 43.34 62.26 28.03
N ASN A 837 44.52 62.64 27.53
CA ASN A 837 45.46 61.80 26.78
C ASN A 837 46.93 62.04 27.19
N ASP A 838 47.20 62.63 28.37
CA ASP A 838 48.57 63.02 28.78
C ASP A 838 49.28 61.81 29.42
N THR A 839 50.12 61.16 28.61
CA THR A 839 50.96 60.02 29.01
C THR A 839 51.94 60.38 30.11
N ASP A 840 52.44 61.61 30.13
CA ASP A 840 53.49 62.05 31.04
C ASP A 840 52.90 62.27 32.45
N GLU A 841 51.66 62.77 32.54
CA GLU A 841 50.87 62.77 33.78
C GLU A 841 50.48 61.36 34.24
N ALA A 842 50.13 60.46 33.32
CA ALA A 842 49.86 59.06 33.66
C ALA A 842 51.13 58.34 34.19
N GLU A 843 52.29 58.59 33.58
CA GLU A 843 53.57 58.09 34.07
C GLU A 843 53.97 58.75 35.40
N CYS A 844 53.73 60.04 35.60
CA CYS A 844 53.94 60.69 36.89
C CYS A 844 53.02 60.17 37.99
N LEU A 845 51.76 59.84 37.70
CA LEU A 845 50.87 59.15 38.63
C LEU A 845 51.44 57.77 39.01
N ILE A 846 51.89 56.99 38.02
CA ILE A 846 52.56 55.70 38.24
C ILE A 846 53.86 55.90 39.05
N LEU A 847 54.63 56.96 38.79
CA LEU A 847 55.87 57.28 39.48
C LEU A 847 55.64 57.59 40.96
N ILE A 848 54.60 58.38 41.28
CA ILE A 848 54.19 58.65 42.66
C ILE A 848 53.73 57.37 43.34
N GLU A 849 52.67 56.74 42.85
CA GLU A 849 51.96 55.66 43.56
C GLU A 849 52.78 54.35 43.63
N LYS A 850 53.59 54.03 42.60
CA LYS A 850 54.38 52.77 42.55
C LYS A 850 55.84 52.91 43.00
N LYS A 851 56.43 54.11 43.00
CA LYS A 851 57.85 54.31 43.34
C LYS A 851 58.10 55.34 44.44
N LEU A 852 57.74 56.61 44.25
CA LEU A 852 58.15 57.70 45.16
C LEU A 852 57.42 57.69 46.50
N SER A 853 56.09 57.49 46.52
CA SER A 853 55.33 57.39 47.76
C SER A 853 55.74 56.18 48.60
N PRO A 854 55.83 54.94 48.05
CA PRO A 854 56.37 53.79 48.78
C PRO A 854 57.80 53.99 49.29
N LEU A 855 58.70 54.58 48.50
CA LEU A 855 60.08 54.86 48.90
C LEU A 855 60.14 55.84 50.09
N THR A 856 59.37 56.93 50.01
CA THR A 856 59.33 57.98 51.05
C THR A 856 58.63 57.49 52.32
N GLN A 857 57.54 56.73 52.20
CA GLN A 857 56.83 56.15 53.35
C GLN A 857 57.68 55.11 54.09
N ASN A 858 58.47 54.30 53.37
CA ASN A 858 59.43 53.37 53.98
C ASN A 858 60.54 54.11 54.75
N TYR A 859 61.03 55.23 54.24
CA TYR A 859 62.02 56.04 54.96
C TYR A 859 61.39 56.78 56.16
N LEU A 860 60.14 57.24 56.08
CA LEU A 860 59.38 57.73 57.25
C LEU A 860 59.19 56.66 58.33
N GLN A 861 58.88 55.42 57.95
CA GLN A 861 58.82 54.30 58.90
C GLN A 861 60.18 53.99 59.54
N HIS A 862 61.29 54.21 58.84
CA HIS A 862 62.61 54.09 59.44
C HIS A 862 62.89 55.24 60.42
N LEU A 863 62.69 56.49 60.00
CA LEU A 863 62.91 57.66 60.87
C LEU A 863 62.03 57.58 62.12
N TRP A 864 60.78 57.12 61.99
CA TRP A 864 59.90 56.88 63.14
C TRP A 864 60.42 55.80 64.08
N LYS A 865 60.98 54.68 63.57
CA LYS A 865 61.62 53.66 64.42
C LYS A 865 62.80 54.21 65.21
N ASP A 866 63.55 55.16 64.64
CA ASP A 866 64.65 55.81 65.35
C ASP A 866 64.14 56.88 66.33
N ILE A 867 63.06 57.60 66.01
CA ILE A 867 62.35 58.51 66.94
C ILE A 867 61.77 57.72 68.13
N GLN A 868 61.06 56.62 67.89
CA GLN A 868 60.58 55.67 68.92
C GLN A 868 61.72 55.24 69.85
N LYS A 869 62.86 54.84 69.27
CA LYS A 869 64.05 54.38 70.00
C LYS A 869 64.71 55.48 70.84
N GLN A 870 64.72 56.73 70.37
CA GLN A 870 65.28 57.87 71.10
C GLN A 870 64.31 58.42 72.17
N ALA A 871 63.04 58.63 71.82
CA ALA A 871 61.97 59.03 72.74
C ALA A 871 61.54 57.92 73.71
N LYS A 872 62.09 56.71 73.57
CA LYS A 872 61.79 55.51 74.37
C LYS A 872 60.30 55.20 74.43
N THR A 873 59.62 55.33 73.29
CA THR A 873 58.19 55.09 73.14
C THR A 873 57.92 53.97 72.14
N ASN A 874 56.97 53.09 72.49
CA ASN A 874 56.47 52.05 71.59
C ASN A 874 55.20 52.51 70.84
N GLU A 875 54.98 53.82 70.68
CA GLU A 875 53.83 54.34 69.91
C GLU A 875 53.78 53.71 68.50
N PRO A 876 52.62 53.19 68.05
CA PRO A 876 52.49 52.57 66.73
C PRO A 876 52.76 53.57 65.62
N PHE A 877 53.04 53.07 64.40
CA PHE A 877 53.24 53.94 63.24
C PHE A 877 52.08 54.93 63.05
N PRO A 878 52.36 56.25 62.88
CA PRO A 878 51.33 57.25 62.74
C PRO A 878 50.49 57.01 61.49
N LYS A 879 49.16 57.10 61.64
CA LYS A 879 48.24 57.16 60.49
C LYS A 879 48.25 58.53 59.79
N ASN A 880 48.79 59.56 60.45
CA ASN A 880 49.15 60.85 59.86
C ASN A 880 50.52 61.27 60.41
N TRP A 881 51.49 61.47 59.53
CA TRP A 881 52.89 61.72 59.93
C TRP A 881 53.14 63.14 60.46
N ARG A 882 52.43 64.16 59.96
CA ARG A 882 52.53 65.54 60.45
C ARG A 882 51.84 65.71 61.81
N GLN A 883 50.75 64.99 62.05
CA GLN A 883 50.14 64.92 63.38
C GLN A 883 51.08 64.28 64.41
N ALA A 884 52.00 63.40 63.97
CA ALA A 884 53.06 62.88 64.84
C ALA A 884 54.10 63.97 65.17
N LEU A 885 54.66 64.67 64.17
CA LEU A 885 55.61 65.77 64.39
C LEU A 885 55.17 66.82 65.42
N ASN A 886 53.87 67.09 65.49
CA ASN A 886 53.30 68.07 66.42
C ASN A 886 53.21 67.56 67.87
N LYS A 887 53.43 66.26 68.13
CA LYS A 887 53.76 65.80 69.48
C LYS A 887 55.21 66.19 69.76
N GLY A 888 55.45 66.95 70.83
CA GLY A 888 56.81 67.18 71.29
C GLY A 888 57.46 65.85 71.67
N TYR A 889 58.63 65.56 71.08
CA TYR A 889 59.46 64.39 71.41
C TYR A 889 60.69 64.81 72.22
N PRO A 890 60.53 65.17 73.52
CA PRO A 890 61.64 65.64 74.33
C PRO A 890 62.72 64.56 74.46
N GLY A 891 63.96 64.92 74.12
CA GLY A 891 65.11 64.01 74.16
C GLY A 891 65.44 63.29 72.85
N VAL A 892 64.69 63.53 71.77
CA VAL A 892 65.07 63.13 70.40
C VAL A 892 66.00 64.18 69.78
N ASP A 893 66.96 63.76 68.96
CA ASP A 893 67.84 64.66 68.23
C ASP A 893 67.02 65.59 67.30
N ASN A 894 67.19 66.91 67.48
CA ASN A 894 66.59 67.92 66.60
C ASN A 894 66.89 67.68 65.12
N LYS A 895 68.03 67.08 64.77
CA LYS A 895 68.39 66.75 63.37
C LYS A 895 67.61 65.54 62.83
N LEU A 896 67.26 64.60 63.69
CA LEU A 896 66.36 63.50 63.35
C LEU A 896 64.93 64.01 63.19
N LEU A 897 64.49 64.93 64.06
CA LEU A 897 63.20 65.62 63.94
C LEU A 897 63.14 66.53 62.70
N GLU A 898 64.22 67.22 62.34
CA GLU A 898 64.33 68.04 61.13
C GLU A 898 64.28 67.18 59.86
N LYS A 899 65.02 66.06 59.81
CA LYS A 899 64.90 65.06 58.74
C LYS A 899 63.51 64.48 58.64
N PHE A 900 62.87 64.17 59.76
CA PHE A 900 61.51 63.65 59.80
C PHE A 900 60.52 64.71 59.33
N SER A 901 60.64 65.98 59.74
CA SER A 901 59.86 67.08 59.17
C SER A 901 60.02 67.15 57.66
N ILE A 902 61.26 67.25 57.16
CA ILE A 902 61.52 67.40 55.72
C ILE A 902 61.04 66.17 54.93
N THR A 903 61.13 64.96 55.50
CA THR A 903 60.59 63.74 54.85
C THR A 903 59.06 63.71 54.90
N VAL A 904 58.43 64.27 55.93
CA VAL A 904 56.97 64.45 55.98
C VAL A 904 56.54 65.53 55.00
N ASP A 905 57.24 66.66 54.90
CA ASP A 905 57.01 67.70 53.89
C ASP A 905 57.13 67.11 52.46
N LEU A 906 58.11 66.22 52.23
CA LEU A 906 58.28 65.49 50.96
C LEU A 906 57.13 64.51 50.70
N PHE A 907 56.73 63.70 51.70
CA PHE A 907 55.63 62.75 51.55
C PHE A 907 54.29 63.46 51.37
N GLU A 908 54.05 64.57 52.07
CA GLU A 908 52.89 65.42 51.86
C GLU A 908 52.91 66.01 50.45
N LYS A 909 54.04 66.54 49.94
CA LYS A 909 54.13 67.05 48.57
C LYS A 909 53.93 66.00 47.46
N LEU A 910 54.09 64.70 47.74
CA LEU A 910 53.66 63.62 46.83
C LEU A 910 52.14 63.35 46.89
N ASN A 911 51.51 63.65 48.02
CA ASN A 911 50.09 63.40 48.31
C ASN A 911 49.23 64.69 48.33
N ASP A 912 49.79 65.83 47.95
CA ASP A 912 49.21 67.17 48.04
C ASP A 912 48.14 67.44 46.97
N ARG A 913 47.12 66.60 46.94
CA ARG A 913 46.05 66.61 45.93
C ARG A 913 45.15 67.87 46.00
N GLU A 914 45.33 68.73 47.01
CA GLU A 914 44.62 70.00 47.18
C GLU A 914 45.42 71.21 46.65
N SER A 915 46.70 71.38 47.03
CA SER A 915 47.49 72.57 46.63
C SER A 915 48.44 72.33 45.45
N ALA A 916 48.65 71.08 45.06
CA ALA A 916 49.31 70.66 43.81
C ALA A 916 48.53 69.46 43.21
N PRO A 917 47.34 69.68 42.63
CA PRO A 917 46.50 68.56 42.14
C PRO A 917 47.18 67.69 41.08
N ASP A 918 48.08 68.27 40.28
CA ASP A 918 48.81 67.63 39.18
C ASP A 918 49.90 66.64 39.65
N HIS A 919 50.06 65.50 38.96
CA HIS A 919 51.06 64.50 39.33
C HIS A 919 52.46 64.97 38.94
N SER A 920 52.61 65.55 37.74
CA SER A 920 53.88 66.14 37.29
C SER A 920 54.36 67.26 38.22
N GLU A 921 53.41 68.07 38.73
CA GLU A 921 53.72 69.13 39.69
C GLU A 921 54.08 68.55 41.06
N ARG A 922 53.39 67.51 41.54
CA ARG A 922 53.76 66.82 42.80
C ARG A 922 55.13 66.14 42.74
N VAL A 923 55.49 65.51 41.61
CA VAL A 923 56.85 65.01 41.36
C VAL A 923 57.87 66.16 41.38
N SER A 924 57.57 67.28 40.70
CA SER A 924 58.44 68.45 40.62
C SER A 924 58.59 69.17 41.97
N ASN A 925 57.53 69.25 42.76
CA ASN A 925 57.52 69.85 44.10
C ASN A 925 58.28 68.99 45.11
N PHE A 926 58.11 67.66 45.06
CA PHE A 926 58.94 66.72 45.79
C PHE A 926 60.42 66.87 45.41
N TYR A 927 60.76 66.88 44.12
CA TYR A 927 62.14 67.01 43.64
C TYR A 927 62.80 68.33 44.03
N ARG A 928 62.08 69.45 43.90
CA ARG A 928 62.53 70.80 44.26
C ARG A 928 62.73 70.97 45.77
N LEU A 929 61.87 70.36 46.59
CA LEU A 929 62.05 70.30 48.04
C LEU A 929 63.24 69.40 48.40
N LEU A 930 63.43 68.28 47.69
CA LEU A 930 64.54 67.35 47.90
C LEU A 930 65.88 68.04 47.61
N ASP A 931 66.07 68.67 46.45
CA ASP A 931 67.29 69.41 46.08
C ASP A 931 67.60 70.56 47.08
N SER A 932 66.62 71.45 47.30
CA SER A 932 66.81 72.62 48.18
C SER A 932 67.11 72.26 49.64
N ARG A 933 66.70 71.09 50.13
CA ARG A 933 67.05 70.58 51.46
C ARG A 933 68.24 69.62 51.48
N HIS A 934 68.57 68.98 50.36
CA HIS A 934 69.65 67.99 50.27
C HIS A 934 70.99 68.56 50.75
N LYS A 935 71.33 69.78 50.34
CA LYS A 935 72.60 70.45 50.72
C LYS A 935 72.74 70.75 52.23
N VAL A 936 71.63 70.77 52.96
CA VAL A 936 71.62 70.89 54.44
C VAL A 936 71.73 69.51 55.08
N LEU A 937 70.92 68.55 54.62
CA LEU A 937 70.81 67.23 55.25
C LEU A 937 71.95 66.25 54.92
N SER A 938 72.66 66.42 53.80
CA SER A 938 73.79 65.56 53.40
C SER A 938 75.07 65.79 54.22
N GLN A 939 75.14 66.87 55.01
CA GLN A 939 76.30 67.19 55.85
C GLN A 939 76.46 66.26 57.06
N HIS A 940 75.49 65.36 57.30
CA HIS A 940 75.50 64.41 58.41
C HIS A 940 75.33 62.97 57.91
N ARG A 941 76.29 62.11 58.25
CA ARG A 941 76.45 60.73 57.74
C ARG A 941 75.26 59.84 58.08
N ASP A 942 74.31 59.80 57.17
CA ASP A 942 73.18 58.89 57.16
C ASP A 942 73.13 58.24 55.78
N GLU A 943 73.63 57.00 55.74
CA GLU A 943 73.75 56.21 54.52
C GLU A 943 72.38 55.88 53.91
N ARG A 944 71.31 55.92 54.71
CA ARG A 944 69.94 55.65 54.28
C ARG A 944 69.24 56.91 53.76
N TRP A 945 69.54 58.10 54.29
CA TRP A 945 69.17 59.38 53.66
C TRP A 945 69.75 59.46 52.25
N ASN A 946 71.05 59.17 52.09
CA ASN A 946 71.69 59.23 50.78
C ASN A 946 71.08 58.22 49.80
N ASN A 947 70.88 56.96 50.23
CA ASN A 947 70.23 55.92 49.41
C ASN A 947 68.77 56.27 49.04
N PHE A 948 68.04 56.94 49.94
CA PHE A 948 66.71 57.50 49.69
C PHE A 948 66.75 58.58 48.60
N VAL A 949 67.61 59.61 48.76
CA VAL A 949 67.78 60.69 47.78
C VAL A 949 68.20 60.13 46.42
N ALA A 950 69.24 59.29 46.38
CA ALA A 950 69.78 58.72 45.15
C ALA A 950 68.67 58.04 44.32
N LYS A 951 67.94 57.10 44.93
CA LYS A 951 66.82 56.39 44.29
C LYS A 951 65.69 57.32 43.85
N ALA A 952 65.34 58.30 44.69
CA ALA A 952 64.32 59.28 44.35
C ALA A 952 64.71 60.11 43.12
N VAL A 953 65.99 60.49 42.98
CA VAL A 953 66.49 61.22 41.81
C VAL A 953 66.60 60.32 40.58
N VAL A 954 67.04 59.05 40.70
CA VAL A 954 67.04 58.09 39.57
C VAL A 954 65.64 58.02 38.95
N PHE A 955 64.61 57.89 39.78
CA PHE A 955 63.24 57.73 39.33
C PHE A 955 62.68 58.98 38.64
N VAL A 956 63.08 60.20 39.02
CA VAL A 956 62.65 61.42 38.33
C VAL A 956 63.43 61.66 37.04
N VAL A 957 64.76 61.43 37.04
CA VAL A 957 65.60 61.63 35.85
C VAL A 957 65.24 60.65 34.71
N ALA A 958 64.89 59.41 35.05
CA ALA A 958 64.63 58.36 34.07
C ALA A 958 63.35 58.52 33.23
N THR A 959 62.47 59.48 33.54
CA THR A 959 61.20 59.69 32.80
C THR A 959 61.34 60.62 31.60
N GLY A 960 62.37 61.47 31.54
CA GLY A 960 62.59 62.37 30.40
C GLY A 960 61.56 63.50 30.19
N ILE A 961 60.54 63.63 31.05
CA ILE A 961 59.40 64.56 30.90
C ILE A 961 59.81 66.06 30.96
N LEU A 962 60.87 66.39 31.70
CA LEU A 962 61.20 67.78 32.07
C LEU A 962 62.12 68.65 31.16
N PRO A 963 62.93 68.14 30.20
CA PRO A 963 63.81 69.00 29.39
C PRO A 963 63.12 69.89 28.34
N GLY A 964 61.94 69.49 27.85
CA GLY A 964 61.29 70.12 26.68
C GLY A 964 60.92 71.60 26.86
N LEU A 965 60.66 72.03 28.10
CA LEU A 965 60.24 73.40 28.45
C LEU A 965 61.34 74.46 28.23
N ALA A 966 62.57 74.08 27.87
CA ALA A 966 63.69 75.00 27.70
C ALA A 966 63.79 75.67 26.30
N ILE A 967 63.24 75.07 25.24
CA ILE A 967 63.68 75.37 23.86
C ILE A 967 62.97 76.56 23.20
N LEU A 968 61.65 76.74 23.38
CA LEU A 968 60.89 77.78 22.64
C LEU A 968 60.58 79.08 23.41
N GLY A 969 61.31 79.33 24.51
CA GLY A 969 61.61 80.72 24.87
C GLY A 969 62.39 81.47 23.76
N ILE A 970 63.10 80.74 22.88
CA ILE A 970 64.06 81.33 21.94
C ILE A 970 63.41 82.07 20.75
N MET A 971 62.28 81.62 20.18
CA MET A 971 61.66 82.32 19.04
C MET A 971 60.82 83.53 19.45
N ALA A 972 60.13 83.48 20.60
CA ALA A 972 59.42 84.65 21.14
C ALA A 972 60.41 85.77 21.57
N LEU A 973 61.64 85.41 21.95
CA LEU A 973 62.73 86.36 22.19
C LEU A 973 63.24 87.09 20.92
N ALA A 974 62.54 86.97 19.79
CA ALA A 974 62.53 88.00 18.74
C ALA A 974 62.10 89.41 19.26
N LYS A 975 61.54 89.51 20.48
CA LYS A 975 61.75 90.54 21.54
C LYS A 975 61.00 90.07 22.81
N GLY A 976 61.55 89.91 24.01
CA GLY A 976 62.83 90.28 24.64
C GLY A 976 62.56 90.62 26.13
N HIS A 977 63.37 90.41 27.18
CA HIS A 977 64.73 89.86 27.46
C HIS A 977 64.83 89.67 29.01
N SER A 978 65.74 88.96 29.70
CA SER A 978 66.75 87.90 29.42
C SER A 978 67.39 87.44 30.79
N LEU A 979 68.42 86.57 30.76
CA LEU A 979 69.37 86.22 31.86
C LEU A 979 68.90 85.32 33.04
N GLY A 980 69.82 84.44 33.51
CA GLY A 980 69.75 83.81 34.85
C GLY A 980 70.19 82.33 34.95
N GLN A 981 71.41 82.05 35.45
CA GLN A 981 71.85 80.70 35.86
C GLN A 981 71.82 80.55 37.39
N SER A 982 71.56 79.35 37.94
CA SER A 982 72.27 78.77 39.12
C SER A 982 71.67 77.44 39.67
N SER A 983 72.35 76.89 40.70
CA SER A 983 72.08 75.69 41.53
C SER A 983 71.91 74.33 40.86
N GLY A 984 70.91 74.12 40.00
CA GLY A 984 70.45 72.76 39.63
C GLY A 984 71.53 71.86 38.99
N HIS A 985 72.49 72.45 38.28
CA HIS A 985 73.51 71.71 37.51
C HIS A 985 74.43 70.80 38.36
N THR A 986 74.59 71.07 39.66
CA THR A 986 75.38 70.22 40.57
C THR A 986 74.61 68.96 40.99
N PHE A 987 73.31 69.08 41.23
CA PHE A 987 72.46 68.01 41.76
C PHE A 987 72.32 66.84 40.77
N PHE A 988 72.03 67.15 39.50
CA PHE A 988 72.01 66.16 38.41
C PHE A 988 73.37 65.47 38.21
N LYS A 989 74.49 66.18 38.45
CA LYS A 989 75.83 65.58 38.32
C LYS A 989 76.08 64.53 39.39
N THR A 990 75.86 64.86 40.67
CA THR A 990 76.06 63.92 41.78
C THR A 990 75.15 62.69 41.65
N ALA A 991 73.88 62.88 41.29
CA ALA A 991 72.97 61.75 41.08
C ALA A 991 73.37 60.87 39.89
N LYS A 992 73.88 61.45 38.79
CA LYS A 992 74.37 60.67 37.64
C LYS A 992 75.56 59.77 38.03
N GLU A 993 76.44 60.25 38.90
CA GLU A 993 77.57 59.47 39.42
C GLU A 993 77.15 58.27 40.31
N GLU A 994 75.98 58.30 40.95
CA GLU A 994 75.38 57.13 41.63
C GLU A 994 74.56 56.23 40.67
N ILE A 995 73.87 56.80 39.68
CA ILE A 995 73.10 56.05 38.66
C ILE A 995 74.03 55.18 37.79
N THR A 996 75.13 55.73 37.29
CA THR A 996 76.10 54.98 36.46
C THR A 996 76.80 53.86 37.24
N LYS A 997 76.72 53.86 38.57
CA LYS A 997 77.15 52.77 39.44
C LYS A 997 76.12 51.63 39.59
N THR A 998 74.91 51.77 39.04
CA THR A 998 73.77 50.89 39.39
C THR A 998 72.89 50.36 38.24
N ASN A 999 72.93 50.88 36.99
CA ASN A 999 72.30 50.23 35.81
C ASN A 999 72.79 50.79 34.44
N PRO A 1000 72.96 49.99 33.34
CA PRO A 1000 73.70 50.45 32.15
C PRO A 1000 73.03 50.50 30.73
N GLU A 1001 71.81 50.01 30.47
CA GLU A 1001 71.47 49.42 29.13
C GLU A 1001 70.50 50.15 28.13
N LEU A 1002 70.25 51.47 28.16
CA LEU A 1002 69.26 52.12 27.23
C LEU A 1002 69.68 53.49 26.64
N VAL A 1003 70.16 53.54 25.38
CA VAL A 1003 70.50 54.77 24.60
C VAL A 1003 70.40 54.54 23.06
N GLU A 1004 70.18 55.61 22.26
CA GLU A 1004 70.21 55.75 20.76
C GLU A 1004 68.95 55.31 19.93
N ASP A 1005 68.63 55.84 18.73
CA ASP A 1005 68.38 57.25 18.28
C ASP A 1005 67.46 57.30 17.00
N GLN A 1006 67.15 58.49 16.43
CA GLN A 1006 66.10 58.79 15.42
C GLN A 1006 66.54 58.99 13.94
N SER A 1007 65.59 59.01 12.96
CA SER A 1007 65.57 59.96 11.79
C SER A 1007 64.41 59.82 10.76
N LEU A 1008 63.82 60.97 10.36
CA LEU A 1008 63.28 61.44 9.02
C LEU A 1008 62.27 60.57 8.19
N ASP A 1009 61.48 61.07 7.20
CA ASP A 1009 61.45 62.36 6.44
C ASP A 1009 60.01 62.79 5.98
N LEU A 1010 59.87 63.87 5.19
CA LEU A 1010 58.61 64.57 4.81
C LEU A 1010 58.38 64.79 3.30
N ASN A 1011 57.11 64.84 2.81
CA ASN A 1011 56.61 65.90 1.88
C ASN A 1011 55.12 65.80 1.46
N PRO A 1012 54.41 66.95 1.26
CA PRO A 1012 53.11 67.05 0.57
C PRO A 1012 53.08 68.03 -0.63
N GLY A 1013 52.12 67.86 -1.56
CA GLY A 1013 51.83 68.79 -2.68
C GLY A 1013 51.19 68.12 -3.90
N ALA A 1014 50.81 68.79 -5.00
CA ALA A 1014 50.47 70.20 -5.22
C ALA A 1014 49.80 70.41 -6.62
N SER A 1015 49.01 71.48 -6.77
CA SER A 1015 48.70 72.28 -7.98
C SER A 1015 48.80 71.71 -9.43
N GLY A 1016 47.78 71.99 -10.25
CA GLY A 1016 47.94 72.14 -11.71
C GLY A 1016 46.62 72.19 -12.49
N GLY A 1017 46.31 73.32 -13.14
CA GLY A 1017 45.11 73.52 -13.97
C GLY A 1017 44.38 74.83 -13.66
#